data_AF-A0A517Y9L4-F1
#
_entry.id   AF-A0A517Y9L4-F1
#
_cell.length_a   1.000
_cell.length_b   1.000
_cell.length_c   1.000
_cell.angle_alpha   90.00
_cell.angle_beta   90.00
_cell.angle_gamma   90.00
#
_symmetry.space_group_name_H-M   'P 1'
#
loop_
_entity.id
_entity.type
_entity.pdbx_description
1 polymer ?
#
loop_
_entity_poly.entity_id
_entity_poly.type
_entity_poly.pdbx_seq_one_letter_code
_entity_poly.pdbx_strand_id
1 'polypeptide(L)'
;MQLPWNRRPYQAPASKSRLLACSRGRSRRRAFFETLEARTVMAPLGAFPDDTGEYMLGDILVTVVLMESDPTLPGADPSTENWTAATINAVQQKVQQGMDWWKQTFASIDEFYYNPALPLVNFKYDWTWALDPVETMYEPINRYSSVHELWVNDFLDRPDVDFAKTLDIYKDIKAFNNFQRERHNTDWAFTIFVANSTNDTDEYFPVNPSPAPDEVNYRGAFAFLGGQFIVIPSDRPAITFAHEAGHIFYALDEYSTGHNYATKSGYYNTQNTNGAAGNPDPDFLSAQLPSIMATGTAQAAAWADHISSTSSKEAIGWKDSDGDGVLDVNDVPFTLTGKGSYNPTTSTYRFKGTSSVRTLPNRNTFGGLNANVVYNDISINKVRRVEYSLDGGNSWTTITDFANTPTTANFDLTIPLSAGPHNLKIRTFDQRTGASSEIFETDINDPGTGTSTPPESTTSPGTVTGFAYRDDNGNGQWDFGEVPLIDWGVEVRDIDDNLLTLKHSLRPSEYAENSVLNTAVPGVTISVIGQTSGGNLVMSRYSSKVNGYVFFAGSSGRDTFSTIRNPFNLNTLQSDRRLKVEFASPVTSVSLRALSAAVSASTGSVAQLEAYDAGHNLIGRYTTSALGIGQSEVMTITHGVADIKYVIARGHLETEVLFDNLTWGPSTSTTTNFDGSFTLAALPAGTYNLKVIPAPNYNAVTPLDGRTTVTVPPGGGAPANLYFAYQFGGNPWHNLLDPLNVDGMGKITAFDALIIINHLNRNPGSTALVASEATPGNYLDVDNNNLCTAFDALKIINWLNKNPPGTPWSPGGGESTPSIVETVGTSDLVAGSNGAGGGGGGEALAPAQTADEYFARFPLHGQPNREDHHDHIHPEDLVDGPFVDQHFADEHDHDHDDHLNHDELPFGSINTNGISEFNLFSNENSLTSDSSESEDDGLVNLALTSTTSGVSSLLERLRTLRLSRDDDDATPIARKIQSWRTRFEQLLEAISGDQDQLANLPGEPSTQNQSAS
;
A
#
# COMPACT_ATOMS: atom_id res chain seq x y z
N MET A 1 56.15 -26.17 14.85
CA MET A 1 57.58 -25.84 15.00
C MET A 1 57.91 -24.78 13.95
N GLN A 2 58.47 -23.65 14.43
CA GLN A 2 58.78 -22.33 13.83
C GLN A 2 59.08 -22.18 12.32
N LEU A 3 58.40 -21.19 11.69
CA LEU A 3 58.83 -20.01 10.86
C LEU A 3 60.04 -20.13 9.88
N PRO A 4 60.28 -19.21 8.88
CA PRO A 4 59.71 -17.86 8.64
C PRO A 4 59.45 -17.41 7.15
N TRP A 5 58.76 -16.27 7.06
CA TRP A 5 58.82 -15.15 6.09
C TRP A 5 59.84 -15.11 4.92
N ASN A 6 59.39 -14.66 3.73
CA ASN A 6 59.91 -13.43 3.10
C ASN A 6 59.05 -12.90 1.93
N ARG A 7 58.78 -11.58 1.97
CA ARG A 7 58.19 -10.76 0.89
C ARG A 7 59.26 -10.37 -0.15
N ARG A 8 58.88 -10.15 -1.41
CA ARG A 8 59.13 -8.89 -2.17
C ARG A 8 58.43 -8.90 -3.56
N PRO A 9 58.17 -7.70 -4.14
CA PRO A 9 57.11 -7.40 -5.12
C PRO A 9 57.61 -7.18 -6.55
N TYR A 10 56.74 -7.21 -7.57
CA TYR A 10 56.78 -6.26 -8.69
C TYR A 10 55.56 -6.33 -9.64
N GLN A 11 55.33 -5.18 -10.29
CA GLN A 11 54.24 -4.75 -11.16
C GLN A 11 54.13 -5.48 -12.53
N ALA A 12 52.94 -5.34 -13.13
CA ALA A 12 52.49 -5.81 -14.45
C ALA A 12 53.35 -5.34 -15.65
N PRO A 13 53.16 -5.90 -16.88
CA PRO A 13 52.17 -5.30 -17.79
C PRO A 13 51.46 -6.25 -18.78
N ALA A 14 50.46 -5.66 -19.46
CA ALA A 14 49.49 -6.19 -20.40
C ALA A 14 50.01 -6.94 -21.64
N SER A 15 49.16 -7.81 -22.22
CA SER A 15 49.03 -7.93 -23.67
C SER A 15 47.65 -8.45 -24.12
N LYS A 16 47.23 -7.94 -25.27
CA LYS A 16 45.95 -8.08 -25.96
C LYS A 16 45.77 -9.45 -26.63
N SER A 17 44.54 -9.96 -26.67
CA SER A 17 44.07 -10.78 -27.79
C SER A 17 42.55 -10.68 -27.97
N ARG A 18 42.16 -10.01 -29.06
CA ARG A 18 40.83 -10.06 -29.69
C ARG A 18 40.64 -11.44 -30.32
N LEU A 19 39.46 -12.03 -30.16
CA LEU A 19 38.83 -12.84 -31.21
C LEU A 19 37.32 -12.52 -31.24
N LEU A 20 36.93 -11.86 -32.33
CA LEU A 20 35.57 -11.61 -32.76
C LEU A 20 35.05 -12.85 -33.49
N ALA A 21 33.85 -13.32 -33.15
CA ALA A 21 33.05 -14.19 -33.99
C ALA A 21 31.66 -13.58 -34.16
N CYS A 22 31.32 -13.28 -35.41
CA CYS A 22 30.06 -12.71 -35.86
C CYS A 22 29.07 -13.84 -36.16
N SER A 23 27.85 -13.78 -35.63
CA SER A 23 26.73 -14.63 -36.05
C SER A 23 25.58 -13.76 -36.56
N ARG A 24 25.17 -13.99 -37.81
CA ARG A 24 24.02 -13.33 -38.46
C ARG A 24 22.71 -13.97 -37.99
N GLY A 25 21.70 -13.11 -37.84
CA GLY A 25 20.41 -13.41 -37.23
C GLY A 25 19.51 -14.41 -37.98
N ARG A 26 18.74 -15.13 -37.17
CA ARG A 26 17.45 -15.74 -37.55
C ARG A 26 16.35 -14.97 -36.83
N SER A 27 15.40 -14.43 -37.60
CA SER A 27 14.12 -13.94 -37.10
C SER A 27 13.40 -15.08 -36.35
N ARG A 28 13.28 -14.95 -35.03
CA ARG A 28 12.36 -15.74 -34.22
C ARG A 28 11.26 -14.82 -33.72
N ARG A 29 10.02 -15.24 -33.97
CA ARG A 29 8.79 -14.66 -33.42
C ARG A 29 9.00 -14.35 -31.94
N ARG A 30 8.70 -13.11 -31.54
CA ARG A 30 8.65 -12.73 -30.13
C ARG A 30 7.60 -13.61 -29.45
N ALA A 31 8.04 -14.47 -28.55
CA ALA A 31 7.16 -15.00 -27.52
C ALA A 31 6.70 -13.79 -26.70
N PHE A 32 5.39 -13.66 -26.50
CA PHE A 32 4.86 -12.84 -25.43
C PHE A 32 5.41 -13.45 -24.14
N PHE A 33 6.39 -12.77 -23.55
CA PHE A 33 6.78 -13.06 -22.18
C PHE A 33 5.62 -12.62 -21.31
N GLU A 34 4.96 -13.57 -20.67
CA GLU A 34 4.20 -13.31 -19.45
C GLU A 34 5.14 -12.60 -18.47
N THR A 35 4.70 -11.44 -17.98
CA THR A 35 5.34 -10.76 -16.86
C THR A 35 5.22 -11.67 -15.64
N LEU A 36 6.32 -12.36 -15.33
CA LEU A 36 6.54 -12.99 -14.04
C LEU A 36 6.48 -11.90 -12.97
N GLU A 37 5.63 -12.11 -11.95
CA GLU A 37 5.48 -11.21 -10.81
C GLU A 37 6.84 -10.84 -10.20
N ALA A 38 7.02 -9.54 -9.96
CA ALA A 38 8.24 -8.99 -9.40
C ALA A 38 8.44 -9.49 -7.96
N ARG A 39 9.66 -9.92 -7.66
CA ARG A 39 10.12 -10.26 -6.30
C ARG A 39 10.08 -9.03 -5.41
N THR A 40 9.04 -8.87 -4.61
CA THR A 40 9.11 -7.99 -3.45
C THR A 40 9.43 -8.87 -2.23
N VAL A 41 10.70 -8.90 -1.82
CA VAL A 41 11.02 -9.15 -0.41
C VAL A 41 10.63 -7.85 0.29
N MET A 42 9.35 -7.75 0.60
CA MET A 42 8.81 -6.61 1.33
C MET A 42 8.57 -7.05 2.75
N ALA A 43 8.73 -6.09 3.64
CA ALA A 43 8.06 -6.04 4.92
C ALA A 43 6.68 -6.75 4.91
N PRO A 44 6.19 -7.20 6.07
CA PRO A 44 4.83 -7.70 6.21
C PRO A 44 3.81 -6.82 5.48
N LEU A 45 2.73 -7.41 4.94
CA LEU A 45 1.73 -6.65 4.18
C LEU A 45 1.21 -5.50 5.05
N GLY A 46 1.30 -4.26 4.56
CA GLY A 46 0.83 -3.07 5.28
C GLY A 46 1.87 -2.41 6.19
N ALA A 47 3.04 -3.04 6.40
CA ALA A 47 4.11 -2.46 7.21
C ALA A 47 4.92 -1.40 6.44
N PHE A 48 5.23 -0.32 7.13
CA PHE A 48 6.11 0.78 6.71
C PHE A 48 7.49 0.65 7.39
N PRO A 49 8.46 1.51 7.03
CA PRO A 49 9.80 1.46 7.63
C PRO A 49 9.83 1.53 9.16
N ASP A 50 8.90 2.26 9.78
CA ASP A 50 8.87 2.42 11.24
C ASP A 50 8.20 1.25 11.99
N ASP A 51 7.60 0.30 11.25
CA ASP A 51 6.98 -0.93 11.79
C ASP A 51 8.02 -2.06 11.84
N THR A 52 8.92 -1.97 12.81
CA THR A 52 10.03 -2.91 12.97
C THR A 52 9.74 -4.02 13.97
N GLY A 53 8.70 -3.91 14.79
CA GLY A 53 8.28 -4.95 15.74
C GLY A 53 6.88 -4.71 16.33
N GLU A 54 5.84 -5.17 15.63
CA GLU A 54 4.43 -4.96 16.04
C GLU A 54 3.81 -6.11 16.82
N TYR A 55 4.25 -7.33 16.55
CA TYR A 55 3.90 -8.54 17.32
C TYR A 55 4.97 -9.62 17.13
N MET A 56 5.13 -10.50 18.12
CA MET A 56 6.19 -11.50 18.16
C MET A 56 5.78 -12.77 17.37
N LEU A 57 5.56 -12.62 16.06
CA LEU A 57 5.27 -13.71 15.12
C LEU A 57 5.95 -13.44 13.79
N GLY A 58 6.43 -14.47 13.12
CA GLY A 58 7.22 -14.40 11.89
C GLY A 58 8.70 -14.68 12.14
N ASP A 59 9.51 -14.32 11.14
CA ASP A 59 10.96 -14.25 11.26
C ASP A 59 11.35 -12.91 11.90
N ILE A 60 12.12 -12.95 12.99
CA ILE A 60 12.54 -11.76 13.74
C ILE A 60 14.07 -11.70 13.71
N LEU A 61 14.65 -10.60 13.25
CA LEU A 61 16.10 -10.38 13.33
C LEU A 61 16.46 -9.70 14.65
N VAL A 62 17.50 -10.22 15.30
CA VAL A 62 18.11 -9.61 16.48
C VAL A 62 19.52 -9.18 16.11
N THR A 63 19.75 -7.87 16.02
CA THR A 63 21.10 -7.31 15.87
C THR A 63 21.71 -7.10 17.24
N VAL A 64 22.90 -7.66 17.51
CA VAL A 64 23.56 -7.49 18.80
C VAL A 64 24.80 -6.63 18.64
N VAL A 65 24.87 -5.55 19.41
CA VAL A 65 25.93 -4.55 19.39
C VAL A 65 26.57 -4.50 20.78
N LEU A 66 27.86 -4.77 20.85
CA LEU A 66 28.63 -4.67 22.08
C LEU A 66 29.40 -3.36 22.08
N MET A 67 29.33 -2.58 23.16
CA MET A 67 30.02 -1.30 23.28
C MET A 67 31.35 -1.51 24.01
N GLU A 68 32.46 -1.01 23.47
CA GLU A 68 33.80 -1.08 24.05
C GLU A 68 34.32 0.33 24.31
N SER A 69 34.64 0.64 25.57
CA SER A 69 35.29 1.89 25.93
C SER A 69 36.72 1.95 25.37
N ASP A 70 37.06 2.97 24.60
CA ASP A 70 38.42 3.20 24.11
C ASP A 70 39.08 4.37 24.86
N PRO A 71 40.02 4.11 25.79
CA PRO A 71 40.68 5.16 26.56
C PRO A 71 41.66 5.99 25.71
N THR A 72 41.86 5.67 24.43
CA THR A 72 42.70 6.45 23.51
C THR A 72 41.94 7.59 22.84
N LEU A 73 40.61 7.61 22.91
CA LEU A 73 39.79 8.68 22.35
C LEU A 73 39.89 9.97 23.18
N PRO A 74 39.84 11.16 22.55
CA PRO A 74 39.95 12.42 23.27
C PRO A 74 38.80 12.63 24.27
N GLY A 75 39.14 12.81 25.55
CA GLY A 75 38.14 13.03 26.60
C GLY A 75 37.45 11.75 27.09
N ALA A 76 37.98 10.58 26.71
CA ALA A 76 37.40 9.29 27.09
C ALA A 76 37.40 9.03 28.59
N ASP A 77 36.39 8.28 29.03
CA ASP A 77 36.34 7.70 30.36
C ASP A 77 37.49 6.70 30.56
N PRO A 78 37.90 6.44 31.81
CA PRO A 78 38.74 5.29 32.10
C PRO A 78 38.03 4.00 31.69
N SER A 79 38.65 3.22 30.80
CA SER A 79 38.21 1.86 30.50
C SER A 79 38.43 0.98 31.73
N THR A 80 37.32 0.52 32.31
CA THR A 80 37.28 -0.44 33.43
C THR A 80 36.87 -1.83 32.96
N GLU A 81 36.16 -1.90 31.84
CA GLU A 81 35.66 -3.13 31.25
C GLU A 81 36.27 -3.34 29.86
N ASN A 82 36.61 -4.59 29.54
CA ASN A 82 37.14 -4.93 28.22
C ASN A 82 36.51 -6.24 27.74
N TRP A 83 36.07 -6.27 26.49
CA TRP A 83 35.52 -7.49 25.91
C TRP A 83 36.60 -8.55 25.67
N THR A 84 36.27 -9.80 26.01
CA THR A 84 37.07 -10.96 25.68
C THR A 84 36.24 -11.93 24.85
N ALA A 85 36.89 -12.83 24.11
CA ALA A 85 36.16 -13.87 23.38
C ALA A 85 35.26 -14.71 24.30
N ALA A 86 35.60 -14.87 25.58
CA ALA A 86 34.77 -15.62 26.54
C ALA A 86 33.52 -14.84 26.94
N THR A 87 33.65 -13.55 27.26
CA THR A 87 32.52 -12.70 27.66
C THR A 87 31.58 -12.42 26.49
N ILE A 88 32.11 -12.22 25.27
CA ILE A 88 31.31 -12.13 24.04
C ILE A 88 30.47 -13.41 23.85
N ASN A 89 31.10 -14.60 23.91
CA ASN A 89 30.38 -15.87 23.77
C ASN A 89 29.31 -16.06 24.86
N ALA A 90 29.55 -15.59 26.09
CA ALA A 90 28.57 -15.67 27.17
C ALA A 90 27.34 -14.82 26.87
N VAL A 91 27.51 -13.59 26.36
CA VAL A 91 26.40 -12.74 25.92
C VAL A 91 25.63 -13.38 24.77
N GLN A 92 26.33 -13.92 23.75
CA GLN A 92 25.67 -14.61 22.64
C GLN A 92 24.78 -15.77 23.13
N GLN A 93 25.27 -16.56 24.09
CA GLN A 93 24.50 -17.66 24.69
C GLN A 93 23.28 -17.16 25.48
N LYS A 94 23.41 -16.07 26.24
CA LYS A 94 22.30 -15.50 27.01
C LYS A 94 21.20 -14.94 26.10
N VAL A 95 21.58 -14.21 25.06
CA VAL A 95 20.64 -13.72 24.03
C VAL A 95 19.92 -14.89 23.38
N GLN A 96 20.66 -15.92 22.94
CA GLN A 96 20.06 -17.11 22.33
C GLN A 96 19.11 -17.84 23.27
N GLN A 97 19.49 -18.05 24.53
CA GLN A 97 18.64 -18.70 25.52
C GLN A 97 17.36 -17.91 25.80
N GLY A 98 17.45 -16.58 25.91
CA GLY A 98 16.27 -15.73 26.13
C GLY A 98 15.30 -15.77 24.94
N MET A 99 15.81 -15.70 23.71
CA MET A 99 14.99 -15.79 22.51
C MET A 99 14.43 -17.20 22.28
N ASP A 100 15.22 -18.24 22.56
CA ASP A 100 14.78 -19.63 22.44
C ASP A 100 13.71 -19.99 23.48
N TRP A 101 13.69 -19.32 24.64
CA TRP A 101 12.61 -19.45 25.62
C TRP A 101 11.25 -19.05 25.02
N TRP A 102 11.18 -17.93 24.29
CA TRP A 102 9.96 -17.52 23.58
C TRP A 102 9.56 -18.52 22.48
N LYS A 103 10.52 -19.02 21.70
CA LYS A 103 10.25 -20.06 20.68
C LYS A 103 9.64 -21.32 21.31
N GLN A 104 10.22 -21.77 22.43
CA GLN A 104 9.79 -22.98 23.13
C GLN A 104 8.44 -22.77 23.82
N THR A 105 8.22 -21.60 24.43
CA THR A 105 6.95 -21.19 25.01
C THR A 105 5.84 -21.24 23.95
N PHE A 106 6.07 -20.67 22.77
CA PHE A 106 5.11 -20.75 21.65
C PHE A 106 4.82 -22.21 21.26
N ALA A 107 5.87 -23.01 21.03
CA ALA A 107 5.74 -24.39 20.58
C ALA A 107 5.12 -25.34 21.62
N SER A 108 5.10 -24.96 22.90
CA SER A 108 4.46 -25.73 23.97
C SER A 108 2.94 -25.52 24.09
N ILE A 109 2.37 -24.55 23.36
CA ILE A 109 0.94 -24.27 23.39
C ILE A 109 0.25 -25.18 22.36
N ASP A 110 -0.32 -26.29 22.83
CA ASP A 110 -1.02 -27.28 21.98
C ASP A 110 -2.28 -26.73 21.30
N GLU A 111 -2.83 -25.61 21.80
CA GLU A 111 -4.01 -24.94 21.25
C GLU A 111 -3.72 -24.25 19.91
N PHE A 112 -2.48 -23.80 19.69
CA PHE A 112 -2.13 -23.07 18.47
C PHE A 112 -1.78 -23.99 17.31
N TYR A 113 -2.17 -23.58 16.11
CA TYR A 113 -1.68 -24.16 14.86
C TYR A 113 -0.15 -24.01 14.80
N TYR A 114 0.54 -25.14 14.76
CA TYR A 114 1.99 -25.18 14.75
C TYR A 114 2.51 -26.05 13.60
N ASN A 115 3.31 -25.44 12.73
CA ASN A 115 4.04 -26.14 11.68
C ASN A 115 5.55 -26.15 11.99
N PRO A 116 6.14 -27.28 12.44
CA PRO A 116 7.55 -27.32 12.80
C PRO A 116 8.50 -27.11 11.62
N ALA A 117 8.04 -27.32 10.39
CA ALA A 117 8.85 -27.06 9.19
C ALA A 117 8.90 -25.56 8.84
N LEU A 118 7.94 -24.77 9.33
CA LEU A 118 7.85 -23.33 9.14
C LEU A 118 7.43 -22.67 10.46
N PRO A 119 8.34 -22.60 11.46
CA PRO A 119 8.02 -22.06 12.77
C PRO A 119 7.44 -20.66 12.67
N LEU A 120 6.37 -20.43 13.43
CA LEU A 120 5.72 -19.13 13.46
C LEU A 120 6.56 -18.12 14.26
N VAL A 121 7.22 -18.52 15.35
CA VAL A 121 8.17 -17.66 16.08
C VAL A 121 9.60 -18.08 15.76
N ASN A 122 10.35 -17.25 15.05
CA ASN A 122 11.69 -17.60 14.61
C ASN A 122 12.69 -16.42 14.64
N PHE A 123 13.54 -16.40 15.66
CA PHE A 123 14.67 -15.49 15.77
C PHE A 123 15.87 -15.89 14.91
N LYS A 124 16.38 -14.92 14.13
CA LYS A 124 17.68 -14.91 13.43
C LYS A 124 18.57 -13.87 14.12
N TYR A 125 19.89 -14.02 13.99
CA TYR A 125 20.84 -13.16 14.68
C TYR A 125 21.83 -12.52 13.71
N ASP A 126 22.11 -11.24 13.90
CA ASP A 126 23.27 -10.56 13.33
C ASP A 126 24.28 -10.29 14.44
N TRP A 127 25.44 -10.97 14.35
CA TRP A 127 26.53 -10.88 15.32
C TRP A 127 27.67 -9.97 14.86
N THR A 128 27.51 -9.27 13.74
CA THR A 128 28.57 -8.48 13.11
C THR A 128 29.26 -7.55 14.12
N TRP A 129 28.49 -6.77 14.88
CA TRP A 129 29.00 -5.80 15.86
C TRP A 129 29.12 -6.35 17.29
N ALA A 130 28.84 -7.65 17.47
CA ALA A 130 29.24 -8.36 18.68
C ALA A 130 30.62 -9.02 18.54
N LEU A 131 30.98 -9.41 17.32
CA LEU A 131 32.30 -9.97 17.00
C LEU A 131 33.35 -8.89 16.69
N ASP A 132 32.89 -7.68 16.38
CA ASP A 132 33.68 -6.46 16.24
C ASP A 132 33.01 -5.35 17.08
N PRO A 133 33.24 -5.32 18.41
CA PRO A 133 32.62 -4.35 19.31
C PRO A 133 32.80 -2.90 18.84
N VAL A 134 31.80 -2.06 19.13
CA VAL A 134 31.78 -0.64 18.75
C VAL A 134 32.59 0.15 19.76
N GLU A 135 33.69 0.75 19.29
CA GLU A 135 34.51 1.68 20.07
C GLU A 135 33.70 2.94 20.41
N THR A 136 33.74 3.33 21.68
CA THR A 136 33.12 4.57 22.19
C THR A 136 34.05 5.23 23.20
N MET A 137 33.97 6.56 23.34
CA MET A 137 34.76 7.28 24.35
C MET A 137 34.23 7.09 25.78
N TYR A 138 33.04 6.51 25.94
CA TYR A 138 32.39 6.34 27.23
C TYR A 138 32.66 4.93 27.78
N GLU A 139 32.65 4.78 29.11
CA GLU A 139 32.55 3.47 29.76
C GLU A 139 31.08 3.27 30.16
N PRO A 140 30.25 2.60 29.33
CA PRO A 140 28.80 2.71 29.42
C PRO A 140 28.24 2.30 30.79
N ILE A 141 28.79 1.24 31.41
CA ILE A 141 28.32 0.75 32.71
C ILE A 141 28.56 1.76 33.84
N ASN A 142 29.57 2.64 33.70
CA ASN A 142 29.88 3.67 34.68
C ASN A 142 29.08 4.98 34.47
N ARG A 143 28.22 5.04 33.46
CA ARG A 143 27.36 6.20 33.14
C ARG A 143 25.91 5.92 33.50
N TYR A 144 25.15 6.98 33.77
CA TYR A 144 23.70 6.87 33.97
C TYR A 144 23.05 6.32 32.69
N SER A 145 22.07 5.44 32.84
CA SER A 145 21.32 4.89 31.70
C SER A 145 20.57 5.96 30.91
N SER A 146 20.18 7.07 31.54
CA SER A 146 19.53 8.21 30.89
C SER A 146 20.39 8.85 29.80
N VAL A 147 21.71 8.67 29.81
CA VAL A 147 22.63 9.20 28.79
C VAL A 147 23.08 8.15 27.77
N HIS A 148 22.34 7.06 27.61
CA HIS A 148 22.64 5.99 26.65
C HIS A 148 22.87 6.49 25.22
N GLU A 149 22.17 7.54 24.80
CA GLU A 149 22.30 8.15 23.47
C GLU A 149 23.74 8.59 23.15
N LEU A 150 24.55 8.92 24.17
CA LEU A 150 25.94 9.34 23.99
C LEU A 150 26.79 8.28 23.30
N TRP A 151 26.57 7.01 23.61
CA TRP A 151 27.37 5.90 23.09
C TRP A 151 26.58 5.04 22.09
N VAL A 152 25.24 5.01 22.14
CA VAL A 152 24.45 4.35 21.08
C VAL A 152 24.63 5.09 19.74
N ASN A 153 24.74 6.42 19.74
CA ASN A 153 24.99 7.17 18.50
C ASN A 153 26.34 6.83 17.86
N ASP A 154 27.38 6.48 18.62
CA ASP A 154 28.68 6.06 18.06
C ASP A 154 28.53 4.83 17.13
N PHE A 155 27.57 3.94 17.41
CA PHE A 155 27.23 2.84 16.51
C PHE A 155 26.57 3.33 15.22
N LEU A 156 25.59 4.22 15.31
CA LEU A 156 24.86 4.73 14.14
C LEU A 156 25.73 5.63 13.26
N ASP A 157 26.74 6.29 13.83
CA ASP A 157 27.73 7.12 13.14
C ASP A 157 28.91 6.32 12.53
N ARG A 158 29.03 5.01 12.82
CA ARG A 158 30.11 4.19 12.25
C ARG A 158 30.08 4.25 10.72
N PRO A 159 31.22 4.39 10.02
CA PRO A 159 31.24 4.49 8.56
C PRO A 159 30.66 3.30 7.80
N ASP A 160 30.62 2.12 8.42
CA ASP A 160 30.01 0.90 7.87
C ASP A 160 28.50 0.75 8.19
N VAL A 161 27.97 1.61 9.06
CA VAL A 161 26.54 1.71 9.43
C VAL A 161 25.94 2.96 8.78
N ASP A 162 26.37 4.15 9.21
CA ASP A 162 26.03 5.47 8.67
C ASP A 162 24.51 5.79 8.65
N PHE A 163 23.82 5.55 9.76
CA PHE A 163 22.37 5.78 9.93
C PHE A 163 22.00 6.99 10.80
N ALA A 164 22.95 7.64 11.46
CA ALA A 164 22.72 8.84 12.28
C ALA A 164 22.40 10.09 11.43
N LYS A 165 21.19 10.16 10.87
CA LYS A 165 20.79 11.18 9.90
C LYS A 165 19.80 12.22 10.44
N THR A 166 19.08 11.94 11.53
CA THR A 166 18.00 12.82 12.01
C THR A 166 18.31 13.57 13.30
N LEU A 167 19.41 13.23 13.99
CA LEU A 167 19.64 13.60 15.40
C LEU A 167 18.57 13.05 16.36
N ASP A 168 17.73 12.14 15.88
CA ASP A 168 16.71 11.42 16.64
C ASP A 168 17.06 9.93 16.54
N ILE A 169 17.65 9.43 17.62
CA ILE A 169 18.15 8.05 17.70
C ILE A 169 17.05 7.01 17.47
N TYR A 170 15.80 7.33 17.82
CA TYR A 170 14.66 6.43 17.71
C TYR A 170 14.20 6.30 16.26
N LYS A 171 14.25 7.38 15.48
CA LYS A 171 14.02 7.34 14.03
C LYS A 171 15.17 6.66 13.30
N ASP A 172 16.41 6.97 13.67
CA ASP A 172 17.60 6.45 13.02
C ASP A 172 17.78 4.93 13.26
N ILE A 173 17.51 4.44 14.48
CA ILE A 173 17.57 3.00 14.79
C ILE A 173 16.44 2.21 14.13
N LYS A 174 15.23 2.78 13.99
CA LYS A 174 14.14 2.14 13.23
C LYS A 174 14.48 2.06 11.74
N ALA A 175 15.08 3.10 11.17
CA ALA A 175 15.58 3.08 9.81
C ALA A 175 16.65 1.99 9.61
N PHE A 176 17.58 1.86 10.55
CA PHE A 176 18.58 0.79 10.56
C PHE A 176 17.94 -0.60 10.69
N ASN A 177 17.01 -0.79 11.62
CA ASN A 177 16.31 -2.06 11.81
C ASN A 177 15.49 -2.44 10.56
N ASN A 178 14.83 -1.48 9.91
CA ASN A 178 14.14 -1.72 8.63
C ASN A 178 15.11 -2.17 7.53
N PHE A 179 16.24 -1.48 7.40
CA PHE A 179 17.31 -1.87 6.47
C PHE A 179 17.78 -3.30 6.73
N GLN A 180 17.99 -3.65 7.99
CA GLN A 180 18.44 -4.98 8.39
C GLN A 180 17.40 -6.08 8.13
N ARG A 181 16.11 -5.86 8.40
CA ARG A 181 15.08 -6.87 8.06
C ARG A 181 14.95 -7.09 6.54
N GLU A 182 15.09 -6.05 5.72
CA GLU A 182 15.08 -6.18 4.25
C GLU A 182 16.28 -7.01 3.77
N ARG A 183 17.47 -6.74 4.33
CA ARG A 183 18.71 -7.46 3.98
C ARG A 183 18.69 -8.93 4.40
N HIS A 184 18.08 -9.24 5.55
CA HIS A 184 18.04 -10.59 6.12
C HIS A 184 16.76 -11.38 5.81
N ASN A 185 15.83 -10.78 5.05
CA ASN A 185 14.53 -11.37 4.72
C ASN A 185 13.81 -11.85 5.99
N THR A 186 13.57 -10.91 6.91
CA THR A 186 12.78 -11.12 8.13
C THR A 186 11.55 -10.22 8.12
N ASP A 187 10.54 -10.60 8.90
CA ASP A 187 9.30 -9.84 9.07
C ASP A 187 9.57 -8.61 9.98
N TRP A 188 10.35 -8.83 11.03
CA TRP A 188 10.69 -7.86 12.08
C TRP A 188 12.20 -7.75 12.30
N ALA A 189 12.64 -6.67 12.94
CA ALA A 189 14.01 -6.50 13.42
C ALA A 189 14.07 -5.56 14.62
N PHE A 190 14.96 -5.85 15.56
CA PHE A 190 15.33 -4.93 16.64
C PHE A 190 16.80 -5.08 17.01
N THR A 191 17.33 -4.12 17.77
CA THR A 191 18.73 -4.10 18.18
C THR A 191 18.88 -4.29 19.69
N ILE A 192 19.95 -4.97 20.13
CA ILE A 192 20.34 -5.09 21.53
C ILE A 192 21.70 -4.44 21.69
N PHE A 193 21.77 -3.37 22.47
CA PHE A 193 23.01 -2.76 22.91
C PHE A 193 23.42 -3.32 24.26
N VAL A 194 24.68 -3.74 24.37
CA VAL A 194 25.19 -4.37 25.56
C VAL A 194 26.36 -3.57 26.13
N ALA A 195 26.20 -3.12 27.37
CA ALA A 195 27.27 -2.54 28.17
C ALA A 195 28.02 -3.67 28.88
N ASN A 196 29.34 -3.69 28.80
CA ASN A 196 30.13 -4.66 29.55
C ASN A 196 30.05 -4.33 31.04
N SER A 197 29.80 -5.33 31.89
CA SER A 197 29.67 -5.22 33.34
C SER A 197 30.52 -6.25 34.09
N THR A 198 31.48 -6.88 33.40
CA THR A 198 32.19 -8.07 33.90
C THR A 198 32.90 -7.85 35.24
N ASN A 199 33.39 -6.63 35.48
CA ASN A 199 34.08 -6.22 36.70
C ASN A 199 33.26 -5.22 37.53
N ASP A 200 32.01 -4.95 37.14
CA ASP A 200 31.09 -4.14 37.91
C ASP A 200 30.58 -4.92 39.13
N THR A 201 30.45 -4.23 40.26
CA THR A 201 30.22 -4.92 41.54
C THR A 201 28.77 -5.29 41.81
N ASP A 202 27.81 -4.55 41.23
CA ASP A 202 26.39 -4.82 41.39
C ASP A 202 25.68 -5.16 40.07
N GLU A 203 26.38 -5.11 38.95
CA GLU A 203 25.90 -5.42 37.60
C GLU A 203 24.81 -4.46 37.10
N TYR A 204 24.78 -3.22 37.64
CA TYR A 204 23.77 -2.20 37.36
C TYR A 204 24.39 -0.87 36.93
N PHE A 205 23.65 -0.09 36.14
CA PHE A 205 24.00 1.31 35.91
C PHE A 205 23.89 2.12 37.22
N PRO A 206 24.75 3.14 37.40
CA PRO A 206 24.67 4.06 38.52
C PRO A 206 23.36 4.86 38.50
N VAL A 207 22.90 5.25 39.68
CA VAL A 207 21.73 6.13 39.85
C VAL A 207 22.15 7.59 39.72
N ASN A 208 21.46 8.39 38.89
CA ASN A 208 21.64 9.83 38.90
C ASN A 208 21.10 10.41 40.22
N PRO A 209 21.93 11.02 41.08
CA PRO A 209 21.50 11.52 42.38
C PRO A 209 20.66 12.81 42.29
N SER A 210 20.56 13.43 41.11
CA SER A 210 19.79 14.65 40.86
C SER A 210 19.16 14.62 39.46
N PRO A 211 18.21 13.70 39.20
CA PRO A 211 17.56 13.61 37.89
C PRO A 211 16.77 14.87 37.58
N ALA A 212 16.70 15.25 36.30
CA ALA A 212 15.72 16.23 35.87
C ALA A 212 14.29 15.74 36.20
N PRO A 213 13.29 16.63 36.35
CA PRO A 213 11.93 16.24 36.76
C PRO A 213 11.24 15.19 35.86
N ASP A 214 11.74 15.04 34.64
CA ASP A 214 11.29 14.14 33.57
C ASP A 214 12.33 13.06 33.21
N GLU A 215 13.49 13.04 33.87
CA GLU A 215 14.53 12.04 33.65
C GLU A 215 14.21 10.76 34.42
N VAL A 216 14.09 9.66 33.68
CA VAL A 216 13.86 8.32 34.24
C VAL A 216 15.22 7.60 34.36
N ASN A 217 15.51 7.08 35.55
CA ASN A 217 16.77 6.39 35.87
C ASN A 217 16.58 4.88 35.84
N TYR A 218 17.01 4.24 34.75
CA TYR A 218 16.96 2.79 34.61
C TYR A 218 18.22 2.13 35.21
N ARG A 219 18.13 1.34 36.27
CA ARG A 219 19.34 0.69 36.84
C ARG A 219 19.75 -0.56 36.08
N GLY A 220 18.78 -1.39 35.72
CA GLY A 220 18.98 -2.69 35.08
C GLY A 220 19.00 -2.61 33.56
N ALA A 221 18.41 -3.64 32.95
CA ALA A 221 18.07 -3.59 31.53
C ALA A 221 16.81 -2.73 31.33
N PHE A 222 16.66 -2.20 30.13
CA PHE A 222 15.45 -1.49 29.69
C PHE A 222 15.29 -1.62 28.19
N ALA A 223 14.04 -1.46 27.73
CA ALA A 223 13.68 -1.59 26.33
C ALA A 223 12.80 -0.43 25.84
N PHE A 224 13.02 -0.04 24.59
CA PHE A 224 12.14 0.86 23.85
C PHE A 224 11.21 0.04 22.96
N LEU A 225 9.91 0.16 23.22
CA LEU A 225 8.87 -0.66 22.62
C LEU A 225 8.71 -0.40 21.11
N GLY A 226 8.09 -1.34 20.39
CA GLY A 226 7.74 -1.18 18.98
C GLY A 226 8.91 -1.39 18.02
N GLY A 227 9.73 -2.42 18.26
CA GLY A 227 10.81 -2.82 17.36
C GLY A 227 12.04 -1.91 17.37
N GLN A 228 12.28 -1.15 18.44
CA GLN A 228 13.43 -0.25 18.53
C GLN A 228 14.66 -1.00 19.04
N PHE A 229 14.99 -0.86 20.33
CA PHE A 229 16.17 -1.49 20.90
C PHE A 229 16.05 -1.76 22.39
N ILE A 230 16.95 -2.64 22.85
CA ILE A 230 17.18 -3.00 24.25
C ILE A 230 18.54 -2.43 24.64
N VAL A 231 18.67 -1.94 25.87
CA VAL A 231 19.96 -1.67 26.53
C VAL A 231 20.09 -2.60 27.73
N ILE A 232 21.20 -3.32 27.83
CA ILE A 232 21.38 -4.34 28.87
C ILE A 232 22.84 -4.47 29.32
N PRO A 233 23.13 -4.52 30.64
CA PRO A 233 24.43 -4.94 31.15
C PRO A 233 24.74 -6.41 30.82
N SER A 234 26.00 -6.74 30.53
CA SER A 234 26.41 -8.04 30.01
C SER A 234 26.19 -9.22 30.95
N ASP A 235 26.23 -8.98 32.26
CA ASP A 235 26.18 -10.03 33.27
C ASP A 235 24.76 -10.42 33.69
N ARG A 236 23.75 -9.65 33.26
CA ARG A 236 22.34 -10.02 33.44
C ARG A 236 22.03 -11.44 32.95
N PRO A 237 21.16 -12.20 33.64
CA PRO A 237 20.82 -13.56 33.24
C PRO A 237 19.95 -13.61 31.99
N ALA A 238 19.92 -14.75 31.29
CA ALA A 238 19.14 -14.95 30.05
C ALA A 238 17.63 -14.65 30.18
N ILE A 239 17.06 -14.83 31.38
CA ILE A 239 15.67 -14.46 31.70
C ILE A 239 15.40 -12.97 31.49
N THR A 240 16.39 -12.10 31.75
CA THR A 240 16.29 -10.65 31.51
C THR A 240 16.18 -10.39 30.02
N PHE A 241 17.01 -11.02 29.18
CA PHE A 241 16.92 -10.88 27.72
C PHE A 241 15.56 -11.33 27.16
N ALA A 242 14.96 -12.39 27.74
CA ALA A 242 13.61 -12.81 27.37
C ALA A 242 12.56 -11.78 27.80
N HIS A 243 12.68 -11.25 29.01
CA HIS A 243 11.81 -10.19 29.52
C HIS A 243 11.84 -8.95 28.61
N GLU A 244 13.02 -8.39 28.34
CA GLU A 244 13.19 -7.21 27.48
C GLU A 244 12.61 -7.41 26.07
N ALA A 245 12.78 -8.61 25.51
CA ALA A 245 12.22 -8.92 24.20
C ALA A 245 10.69 -8.92 24.18
N GLY A 246 10.03 -9.11 25.33
CA GLY A 246 8.58 -8.90 25.47
C GLY A 246 8.19 -7.44 25.19
N HIS A 247 8.93 -6.47 25.75
CA HIS A 247 8.68 -5.04 25.53
C HIS A 247 8.87 -4.62 24.08
N ILE A 248 9.85 -5.20 23.37
CA ILE A 248 10.02 -4.93 21.93
C ILE A 248 8.71 -5.11 21.16
N PHE A 249 7.84 -6.02 21.62
CA PHE A 249 6.51 -6.29 21.07
C PHE A 249 5.37 -5.85 22.01
N TYR A 250 5.58 -4.75 22.74
CA TYR A 250 4.59 -4.06 23.56
C TYR A 250 4.05 -4.81 24.79
N ALA A 251 4.65 -5.93 25.22
CA ALA A 251 4.36 -6.43 26.55
C ALA A 251 4.70 -5.35 27.60
N LEU A 252 3.94 -5.30 28.69
CA LEU A 252 4.11 -4.31 29.74
C LEU A 252 4.55 -5.00 31.02
N ASP A 253 5.27 -4.27 31.85
CA ASP A 253 5.65 -4.75 33.16
C ASP A 253 4.47 -5.05 34.08
N GLU A 254 4.57 -6.17 34.80
CA GLU A 254 3.49 -6.71 35.63
C GLU A 254 3.75 -6.62 37.14
N TYR A 255 4.86 -6.03 37.58
CA TYR A 255 5.18 -5.86 39.01
C TYR A 255 4.75 -4.50 39.59
N SER A 256 4.94 -4.28 40.90
CA SER A 256 4.31 -3.17 41.65
C SER A 256 4.80 -1.77 41.30
N THR A 257 6.01 -1.65 40.78
CA THR A 257 6.61 -0.38 40.31
C THR A 257 6.56 -0.23 38.78
N GLY A 258 6.05 -1.24 38.07
CA GLY A 258 5.90 -1.23 36.62
C GLY A 258 4.60 -0.56 36.15
N HIS A 259 4.15 -0.92 34.94
CA HIS A 259 2.95 -0.35 34.35
C HIS A 259 1.65 -0.71 35.08
N ASN A 260 0.75 0.27 35.15
CA ASN A 260 -0.54 0.12 35.83
C ASN A 260 -1.42 -0.97 35.18
N TYR A 261 -2.20 -1.66 36.01
CA TYR A 261 -3.24 -2.62 35.62
C TYR A 261 -4.20 -2.11 34.53
N ALA A 262 -4.49 -0.80 34.49
CA ALA A 262 -5.38 -0.19 33.52
C ALA A 262 -4.70 0.21 32.19
N THR A 263 -3.37 0.18 32.13
CA THR A 263 -2.60 0.51 30.94
C THR A 263 -2.87 -0.51 29.84
N LYS A 264 -2.89 -0.05 28.58
CA LYS A 264 -3.16 -0.89 27.40
C LYS A 264 -2.07 -0.74 26.35
N SER A 265 -1.72 -1.83 25.69
CA SER A 265 -0.66 -1.86 24.68
C SER A 265 -0.83 -2.99 23.67
N GLY A 266 0.06 -3.01 22.67
CA GLY A 266 0.13 -4.04 21.66
C GLY A 266 -1.00 -3.97 20.63
N TYR A 267 -0.92 -4.84 19.63
CA TYR A 267 -1.75 -4.78 18.43
C TYR A 267 -3.26 -4.77 18.72
N TYR A 268 -3.70 -5.45 19.79
CA TYR A 268 -5.10 -5.52 20.20
C TYR A 268 -5.53 -4.44 21.21
N ASN A 269 -4.60 -3.57 21.64
CA ASN A 269 -4.78 -2.66 22.78
C ASN A 269 -5.14 -3.42 24.08
N THR A 270 -4.38 -4.48 24.34
CA THR A 270 -4.53 -5.40 25.45
C THR A 270 -4.28 -4.69 26.77
N GLN A 271 -5.18 -4.88 27.73
CA GLN A 271 -5.00 -4.35 29.08
C GLN A 271 -4.00 -5.19 29.89
N ASN A 272 -3.18 -4.55 30.73
CA ASN A 272 -2.20 -5.19 31.59
C ASN A 272 -2.83 -5.91 32.81
N THR A 273 -3.70 -6.89 32.59
CA THR A 273 -4.53 -7.48 33.65
C THR A 273 -3.75 -8.25 34.72
N ASN A 274 -2.53 -8.70 34.44
CA ASN A 274 -1.67 -9.34 35.45
C ASN A 274 -0.71 -8.34 36.14
N GLY A 275 -0.86 -7.04 35.88
CA GLY A 275 -0.09 -5.98 36.51
C GLY A 275 -0.46 -5.75 37.97
N ALA A 276 0.54 -5.73 38.86
CA ALA A 276 0.35 -5.47 40.28
C ALA A 276 0.14 -3.99 40.60
N ALA A 277 0.75 -3.08 39.84
CA ALA A 277 0.61 -1.65 40.03
C ALA A 277 -0.85 -1.20 39.78
N GLY A 278 -1.49 -0.61 40.80
CA GLY A 278 -2.87 -0.12 40.69
C GLY A 278 -3.93 -1.20 40.46
N ASN A 279 -3.60 -2.46 40.74
CA ASN A 279 -4.55 -3.57 40.64
C ASN A 279 -5.72 -3.38 41.63
N PRO A 280 -6.98 -3.58 41.22
CA PRO A 280 -8.13 -3.43 42.10
C PRO A 280 -8.20 -4.48 43.23
N ASP A 281 -7.51 -5.61 43.10
CA ASP A 281 -7.42 -6.64 44.15
C ASP A 281 -6.25 -6.32 45.11
N PRO A 282 -6.52 -5.99 46.39
CA PRO A 282 -5.48 -5.66 47.36
C PRO A 282 -4.56 -6.84 47.72
N ASP A 283 -4.99 -8.09 47.48
CA ASP A 283 -4.22 -9.30 47.77
C ASP A 283 -3.58 -9.91 46.50
N PHE A 284 -3.62 -9.19 45.37
CA PHE A 284 -3.25 -9.68 44.05
C PHE A 284 -1.86 -10.34 43.97
N LEU A 285 -0.85 -9.79 44.65
CA LEU A 285 0.52 -10.33 44.59
C LEU A 285 0.63 -11.80 45.00
N SER A 286 -0.26 -12.26 45.89
CA SER A 286 -0.31 -13.67 46.30
C SER A 286 -0.97 -14.59 45.27
N ALA A 287 -1.75 -14.03 44.35
CA ALA A 287 -2.51 -14.70 43.30
C ALA A 287 -2.00 -14.37 41.89
N GLN A 288 -0.92 -13.59 41.77
CA GLN A 288 -0.34 -13.19 40.48
C GLN A 288 0.06 -14.43 39.68
N LEU A 289 -0.34 -14.46 38.41
CA LEU A 289 -0.01 -15.57 37.53
C LEU A 289 1.49 -15.52 37.16
N PRO A 290 2.15 -16.68 37.00
CA PRO A 290 3.50 -16.72 36.43
C PRO A 290 3.54 -15.99 35.09
N SER A 291 4.45 -15.03 34.99
CA SER A 291 4.66 -14.23 33.79
C SER A 291 6.12 -13.88 33.64
N ILE A 292 6.64 -13.94 32.42
CA ILE A 292 8.00 -13.45 32.16
C ILE A 292 8.10 -11.95 32.42
N MET A 293 6.97 -11.22 32.32
CA MET A 293 6.84 -9.78 32.59
C MET A 293 6.64 -9.45 34.08
N ALA A 294 6.56 -10.46 34.95
CA ALA A 294 6.54 -10.25 36.40
C ALA A 294 7.98 -10.20 36.96
N THR A 295 8.11 -10.09 38.29
CA THR A 295 9.40 -10.18 38.99
C THR A 295 9.39 -11.31 40.03
N GLY A 296 10.58 -11.64 40.56
CA GLY A 296 10.76 -12.59 41.66
C GLY A 296 10.24 -14.00 41.36
N THR A 297 9.43 -14.56 42.28
CA THR A 297 8.99 -15.95 42.20
C THR A 297 8.07 -16.23 41.01
N ALA A 298 7.24 -15.26 40.61
CA ALA A 298 6.34 -15.41 39.46
C ALA A 298 7.11 -15.49 38.14
N GLN A 299 8.16 -14.68 38.01
CA GLN A 299 9.05 -14.68 36.85
C GLN A 299 9.89 -15.95 36.77
N ALA A 300 10.47 -16.38 37.89
CA ALA A 300 11.25 -17.61 37.96
C ALA A 300 10.40 -18.85 37.59
N ALA A 301 9.15 -18.90 38.02
CA ALA A 301 8.20 -19.95 37.65
C ALA A 301 7.88 -19.91 36.15
N ALA A 302 7.60 -18.72 35.61
CA ALA A 302 7.36 -18.53 34.18
C ALA A 302 8.53 -19.03 33.32
N TRP A 303 9.75 -18.66 33.69
CA TRP A 303 10.96 -19.11 33.02
C TRP A 303 11.10 -20.63 33.03
N ALA A 304 10.94 -21.26 34.20
CA ALA A 304 11.09 -22.71 34.35
C ALA A 304 10.03 -23.49 33.55
N ASP A 305 8.78 -23.02 33.58
CA ASP A 305 7.64 -23.73 33.03
C ASP A 305 7.32 -23.35 31.57
N HIS A 306 8.06 -22.40 30.97
CA HIS A 306 7.82 -21.87 29.61
C HIS A 306 6.38 -21.35 29.45
N ILE A 307 5.98 -20.48 30.37
CA ILE A 307 4.65 -19.86 30.38
C ILE A 307 4.73 -18.36 30.60
N SER A 308 3.67 -17.64 30.21
CA SER A 308 3.48 -16.24 30.58
C SER A 308 2.00 -15.93 30.81
N SER A 309 1.70 -14.77 31.39
CA SER A 309 0.33 -14.30 31.61
C SER A 309 -0.45 -14.14 30.29
N THR A 310 -1.78 -14.19 30.35
CA THR A 310 -2.63 -13.92 29.18
C THR A 310 -2.42 -12.50 28.64
N SER A 311 -2.33 -11.49 29.51
CA SER A 311 -2.10 -10.09 29.09
C SER A 311 -0.79 -9.91 28.35
N SER A 312 0.31 -10.51 28.82
CA SER A 312 1.61 -10.42 28.13
C SER A 312 1.60 -11.14 26.78
N LYS A 313 1.01 -12.33 26.70
CA LYS A 313 0.85 -13.08 25.43
C LYS A 313 0.01 -12.31 24.42
N GLU A 314 -1.14 -11.79 24.84
CA GLU A 314 -2.01 -11.01 23.97
C GLU A 314 -1.32 -9.71 23.52
N ALA A 315 -0.56 -9.03 24.39
CA ALA A 315 0.18 -7.81 24.02
C ALA A 315 1.20 -8.06 22.89
N ILE A 316 1.92 -9.20 22.93
CA ILE A 316 2.86 -9.60 21.86
C ILE A 316 2.18 -10.25 20.64
N GLY A 317 0.85 -10.22 20.56
CA GLY A 317 0.07 -10.69 19.41
C GLY A 317 -0.43 -12.13 19.50
N TRP A 318 -0.19 -12.85 20.60
CA TRP A 318 -0.61 -14.24 20.78
C TRP A 318 -2.00 -14.31 21.42
N LYS A 319 -2.99 -14.09 20.58
CA LYS A 319 -4.40 -14.20 20.93
C LYS A 319 -5.12 -15.05 19.90
N ASP A 320 -5.95 -15.97 20.36
CA ASP A 320 -6.88 -16.75 19.55
C ASP A 320 -8.26 -16.62 20.21
N SER A 321 -9.11 -15.78 19.63
CA SER A 321 -10.41 -15.43 20.21
C SER A 321 -11.50 -16.46 19.94
N ASP A 322 -11.38 -17.27 18.89
CA ASP A 322 -12.41 -18.24 18.49
C ASP A 322 -12.04 -19.72 18.74
N GLY A 323 -10.78 -19.96 19.12
CA GLY A 323 -10.28 -21.24 19.58
C GLY A 323 -10.03 -22.24 18.46
N ASP A 324 -9.83 -21.76 17.22
CA ASP A 324 -9.53 -22.61 16.07
C ASP A 324 -8.03 -22.93 15.91
N GLY A 325 -7.20 -22.30 16.75
CA GLY A 325 -5.75 -22.43 16.81
C GLY A 325 -4.98 -21.42 15.95
N VAL A 326 -5.65 -20.63 15.11
CA VAL A 326 -5.03 -19.56 14.32
C VAL A 326 -5.12 -18.26 15.12
N LEU A 327 -3.98 -17.59 15.30
CA LEU A 327 -3.96 -16.34 16.08
C LEU A 327 -4.70 -15.21 15.34
N ASP A 328 -5.45 -14.37 16.05
CA ASP A 328 -6.32 -13.30 15.51
C ASP A 328 -5.63 -12.39 14.46
N VAL A 329 -4.37 -11.99 14.67
CA VAL A 329 -3.59 -11.19 13.70
C VAL A 329 -3.33 -11.92 12.37
N ASN A 330 -3.37 -13.25 12.40
CA ASN A 330 -3.26 -14.14 11.24
C ASN A 330 -4.61 -14.70 10.81
N ASP A 331 -5.62 -14.73 11.67
CA ASP A 331 -6.95 -15.30 11.37
C ASP A 331 -7.89 -14.28 10.72
N VAL A 332 -7.38 -13.60 9.70
CA VAL A 332 -8.20 -12.78 8.81
C VAL A 332 -8.35 -13.55 7.50
N PRO A 333 -9.57 -14.06 7.20
CA PRO A 333 -9.77 -14.86 6.00
C PRO A 333 -9.32 -14.13 4.75
N PHE A 334 -8.55 -14.80 3.90
CA PHE A 334 -8.16 -14.22 2.62
C PHE A 334 -9.40 -14.02 1.76
N THR A 335 -9.40 -12.99 0.91
CA THR A 335 -10.40 -12.92 -0.14
C THR A 335 -10.15 -14.05 -1.12
N LEU A 336 -11.21 -14.70 -1.60
CA LEU A 336 -11.14 -15.61 -2.75
C LEU A 336 -12.20 -15.16 -3.73
N THR A 337 -11.76 -14.65 -4.86
CA THR A 337 -12.64 -14.29 -5.97
C THR A 337 -12.30 -15.15 -7.17
N GLY A 338 -13.30 -15.63 -7.89
CA GLY A 338 -13.04 -16.49 -9.01
C GLY A 338 -14.29 -17.05 -9.65
N LYS A 339 -14.05 -17.80 -10.72
CA LYS A 339 -15.08 -18.43 -11.52
C LYS A 339 -14.64 -19.83 -11.89
N GLY A 340 -15.57 -20.76 -11.84
CA GLY A 340 -15.30 -22.12 -12.27
C GLY A 340 -16.35 -22.68 -13.20
N SER A 341 -15.94 -23.63 -14.04
CA SER A 341 -16.81 -24.33 -14.97
C SER A 341 -16.35 -25.77 -15.20
N TYR A 342 -17.32 -26.66 -15.41
CA TYR A 342 -17.08 -28.07 -15.68
C TYR A 342 -17.11 -28.36 -17.18
N ASN A 343 -16.12 -29.10 -17.67
CA ASN A 343 -16.10 -29.62 -19.03
C ASN A 343 -16.38 -31.14 -19.01
N PRO A 344 -17.58 -31.58 -19.44
CA PRO A 344 -17.94 -33.00 -19.46
C PRO A 344 -17.17 -33.80 -20.52
N THR A 345 -16.62 -33.16 -21.56
CA THR A 345 -15.86 -33.85 -22.62
C THR A 345 -14.48 -34.29 -22.13
N THR A 346 -13.85 -33.49 -21.28
CA THR A 346 -12.53 -33.78 -20.71
C THR A 346 -12.58 -34.28 -19.28
N SER A 347 -13.77 -34.30 -18.65
CA SER A 347 -13.99 -34.59 -17.23
C SER A 347 -13.08 -33.75 -16.32
N THR A 348 -13.00 -32.46 -16.61
CA THR A 348 -12.17 -31.51 -15.84
C THR A 348 -12.99 -30.30 -15.40
N TYR A 349 -12.77 -29.88 -14.16
CA TYR A 349 -13.24 -28.60 -13.65
C TYR A 349 -12.12 -27.57 -13.78
N ARG A 350 -12.40 -26.42 -14.38
CA ARG A 350 -11.47 -25.31 -14.47
C ARG A 350 -11.90 -24.22 -13.51
N PHE A 351 -10.99 -23.70 -12.69
CA PHE A 351 -11.25 -22.56 -11.80
C PHE A 351 -10.22 -21.47 -12.01
N LYS A 352 -10.66 -20.27 -12.38
CA LYS A 352 -9.82 -19.08 -12.48
C LYS A 352 -10.13 -18.16 -11.34
N GLY A 353 -9.13 -17.80 -10.54
CA GLY A 353 -9.35 -16.95 -9.39
C GLY A 353 -8.16 -16.10 -9.01
N THR A 354 -8.46 -15.18 -8.11
CA THR A 354 -7.54 -14.32 -7.41
C THR A 354 -7.81 -14.44 -5.92
N SER A 355 -6.74 -14.62 -5.14
CA SER A 355 -6.81 -14.58 -3.68
C SER A 355 -5.89 -13.49 -3.14
N SER A 356 -6.33 -12.76 -2.13
CA SER A 356 -5.56 -11.70 -1.47
C SER A 356 -5.63 -11.80 0.04
N VAL A 357 -4.48 -11.69 0.68
CA VAL A 357 -4.34 -11.56 2.13
C VAL A 357 -5.01 -10.28 2.61
N ARG A 358 -5.66 -10.34 3.77
CA ARG A 358 -6.24 -9.21 4.47
C ARG A 358 -5.51 -8.97 5.79
N THR A 359 -5.73 -7.81 6.37
CA THR A 359 -5.10 -7.38 7.63
C THR A 359 -6.15 -7.17 8.71
N LEU A 360 -5.79 -7.45 9.96
CA LEU A 360 -6.60 -7.12 11.12
C LEU A 360 -6.35 -5.65 11.49
N PRO A 361 -7.36 -4.85 11.84
CA PRO A 361 -7.10 -3.47 12.27
C PRO A 361 -6.20 -3.37 13.50
N ASN A 362 -5.09 -2.64 13.40
CA ASN A 362 -4.23 -2.34 14.54
C ASN A 362 -4.94 -1.34 15.46
N ARG A 363 -5.08 -1.73 16.74
CA ARG A 363 -5.79 -0.97 17.78
C ARG A 363 -4.86 -0.39 18.84
N ASN A 364 -3.55 -0.62 18.75
CA ASN A 364 -2.60 -0.15 19.74
C ASN A 364 -2.83 1.34 20.03
N THR A 365 -2.91 1.73 21.30
CA THR A 365 -3.02 3.15 21.70
C THR A 365 -1.90 3.59 22.63
N PHE A 366 -0.98 2.69 22.94
CA PHE A 366 0.18 2.97 23.78
C PHE A 366 1.04 4.05 23.11
N GLY A 367 1.52 5.03 23.89
CA GLY A 367 2.24 6.21 23.37
C GLY A 367 1.40 7.49 23.18
N GLY A 368 0.06 7.39 23.21
CA GLY A 368 -0.83 8.55 23.15
C GLY A 368 -0.79 9.34 21.82
N LEU A 369 -1.36 10.54 21.81
CA LEU A 369 -1.45 11.43 20.63
C LEU A 369 -0.12 12.10 20.25
N ASN A 370 0.97 11.87 20.99
CA ASN A 370 2.23 12.63 20.95
C ASN A 370 3.50 11.75 21.00
N ALA A 371 3.52 10.57 20.38
CA ALA A 371 4.78 9.87 20.13
C ALA A 371 4.56 8.91 18.97
N ASN A 372 5.37 9.01 17.90
CA ASN A 372 5.84 8.04 16.89
C ASN A 372 5.13 6.66 16.71
N VAL A 373 3.85 6.51 17.07
CA VAL A 373 3.09 5.26 17.03
C VAL A 373 2.32 5.23 15.72
N VAL A 374 2.67 4.24 14.91
CA VAL A 374 2.15 4.08 13.57
C VAL A 374 1.05 3.03 13.59
N TYR A 375 -0.20 3.45 13.38
CA TYR A 375 -1.35 2.53 13.37
C TYR A 375 -1.54 1.86 12.00
N ASN A 376 -0.60 0.99 11.62
CA ASN A 376 -0.70 0.23 10.38
C ASN A 376 -1.35 -1.12 10.60
N ASP A 377 -2.31 -1.45 9.74
CA ASP A 377 -2.90 -2.78 9.69
C ASP A 377 -1.94 -3.69 8.95
N ILE A 378 -1.39 -4.68 9.64
CA ILE A 378 -0.29 -5.49 9.16
C ILE A 378 -0.68 -6.98 9.16
N SER A 379 -0.14 -7.73 8.20
CA SER A 379 -0.19 -9.19 8.22
C SER A 379 1.09 -9.81 7.67
N ILE A 380 1.55 -10.88 8.34
CA ILE A 380 2.65 -11.74 7.88
C ILE A 380 2.16 -12.90 6.98
N ASN A 381 0.84 -13.06 6.85
CA ASN A 381 0.24 -14.10 6.03
C ASN A 381 0.66 -13.97 4.57
N LYS A 382 0.78 -15.11 3.88
CA LYS A 382 1.00 -15.18 2.43
C LYS A 382 0.09 -16.25 1.82
N VAL A 383 -0.29 -16.06 0.56
CA VAL A 383 -0.96 -17.09 -0.24
C VAL A 383 0.07 -18.14 -0.64
N ARG A 384 0.24 -19.18 0.18
CA ARG A 384 1.25 -20.23 -0.06
C ARG A 384 0.72 -21.37 -0.91
N ARG A 385 -0.55 -21.77 -0.74
CA ARG A 385 -1.14 -22.90 -1.45
C ARG A 385 -2.52 -22.60 -1.99
N VAL A 386 -2.87 -23.30 -3.07
CA VAL A 386 -4.25 -23.52 -3.49
C VAL A 386 -4.59 -24.99 -3.28
N GLU A 387 -5.67 -25.26 -2.57
CA GLU A 387 -6.09 -26.60 -2.18
C GLU A 387 -7.52 -26.88 -2.62
N TYR A 388 -7.83 -28.15 -2.86
CA TYR A 388 -9.20 -28.60 -3.09
C TYR A 388 -9.55 -29.84 -2.26
N SER A 389 -10.84 -30.01 -1.99
CA SER A 389 -11.43 -31.22 -1.43
C SER A 389 -12.61 -31.68 -2.29
N LEU A 390 -12.85 -32.99 -2.33
CA LEU A 390 -13.94 -33.62 -3.08
C LEU A 390 -14.85 -34.43 -2.15
N ASP A 391 -16.15 -34.37 -2.43
CA ASP A 391 -17.19 -35.27 -1.93
C ASP A 391 -17.26 -35.38 -0.41
N GLY A 392 -17.06 -34.25 0.27
CA GLY A 392 -17.06 -34.20 1.74
C GLY A 392 -15.85 -34.86 2.40
N GLY A 393 -14.76 -35.09 1.64
CA GLY A 393 -13.50 -35.56 2.18
C GLY A 393 -12.92 -34.59 3.21
N ASN A 394 -12.42 -35.13 4.33
CA ASN A 394 -11.77 -34.33 5.37
C ASN A 394 -10.31 -33.94 5.03
N SER A 395 -9.79 -34.38 3.88
CA SER A 395 -8.43 -34.12 3.44
C SER A 395 -8.38 -33.14 2.28
N TRP A 396 -7.60 -32.07 2.44
CA TRP A 396 -7.30 -31.12 1.39
C TRP A 396 -6.11 -31.60 0.54
N THR A 397 -6.22 -31.45 -0.79
CA THR A 397 -5.17 -31.76 -1.75
C THR A 397 -4.61 -30.48 -2.34
N THR A 398 -3.29 -30.29 -2.29
CA THR A 398 -2.62 -29.12 -2.88
C THR A 398 -2.54 -29.23 -4.41
N ILE A 399 -3.03 -28.21 -5.13
CA ILE A 399 -2.96 -28.09 -6.60
C ILE A 399 -1.79 -27.20 -7.00
N THR A 400 -1.58 -26.12 -6.25
CA THR A 400 -0.54 -25.13 -6.52
C THR A 400 0.17 -24.80 -5.23
N ASP A 401 1.50 -24.72 -5.31
CA ASP A 401 2.39 -24.29 -4.25
C ASP A 401 3.20 -23.09 -4.76
N PHE A 402 3.00 -21.93 -4.13
CA PHE A 402 3.62 -20.69 -4.55
C PHE A 402 4.99 -20.53 -3.89
N ALA A 403 6.06 -20.83 -4.63
CA ALA A 403 7.43 -20.69 -4.15
C ALA A 403 7.80 -19.25 -3.72
N ASN A 404 7.16 -18.23 -4.32
CA ASN A 404 7.40 -16.82 -4.01
C ASN A 404 6.51 -16.29 -2.88
N THR A 405 5.56 -17.10 -2.37
CA THR A 405 4.64 -16.76 -1.28
C THR A 405 4.06 -15.34 -1.37
N PRO A 406 3.28 -15.01 -2.42
CA PRO A 406 2.77 -13.66 -2.62
C PRO A 406 1.66 -13.30 -1.61
N THR A 407 1.40 -12.00 -1.41
CA THR A 407 0.23 -11.52 -0.64
C THR A 407 -1.04 -11.43 -1.49
N THR A 408 -0.92 -11.46 -2.82
CA THR A 408 -2.02 -11.63 -3.77
C THR A 408 -1.57 -12.60 -4.87
N ALA A 409 -2.38 -13.61 -5.17
CA ALA A 409 -2.06 -14.60 -6.18
C ALA A 409 -3.20 -14.75 -7.18
N ASN A 410 -2.86 -14.73 -8.47
CA ASN A 410 -3.75 -15.11 -9.56
C ASN A 410 -3.45 -16.57 -9.98
N PHE A 411 -4.48 -17.35 -10.25
CA PHE A 411 -4.32 -18.76 -10.63
C PHE A 411 -5.41 -19.27 -11.56
N ASP A 412 -5.06 -20.27 -12.37
CA ASP A 412 -5.93 -20.95 -13.34
C ASP A 412 -5.75 -22.47 -13.15
N LEU A 413 -6.67 -23.07 -12.40
CA LEU A 413 -6.61 -24.45 -11.96
C LEU A 413 -7.34 -25.34 -12.96
N THR A 414 -6.84 -26.56 -13.14
CA THR A 414 -7.55 -27.64 -13.83
C THR A 414 -7.56 -28.87 -12.94
N ILE A 415 -8.75 -29.28 -12.52
CA ILE A 415 -8.98 -30.39 -11.58
C ILE A 415 -9.66 -31.53 -12.33
N PRO A 416 -9.01 -32.70 -12.48
CA PRO A 416 -9.64 -33.86 -13.07
C PRO A 416 -10.66 -34.46 -12.10
N LEU A 417 -11.85 -34.80 -12.62
CA LEU A 417 -12.93 -35.41 -11.85
C LEU A 417 -13.31 -36.75 -12.48
N SER A 418 -13.71 -37.71 -11.66
CA SER A 418 -14.32 -38.93 -12.17
C SER A 418 -15.71 -38.65 -12.75
N ALA A 419 -16.26 -39.61 -13.48
CA ALA A 419 -17.64 -39.52 -13.94
C ALA A 419 -18.61 -39.65 -12.75
N GLY A 420 -19.66 -38.83 -12.75
CA GLY A 420 -20.69 -38.80 -11.71
C GLY A 420 -20.78 -37.46 -10.98
N PRO A 421 -21.73 -37.34 -10.04
CA PRO A 421 -21.90 -36.13 -9.26
C PRO A 421 -20.75 -35.95 -8.26
N HIS A 422 -20.26 -34.72 -8.13
CA HIS A 422 -19.19 -34.35 -7.21
C HIS A 422 -19.51 -33.08 -6.45
N ASN A 423 -19.12 -33.00 -5.17
CA ASN A 423 -19.06 -31.75 -4.43
C ASN A 423 -17.60 -31.29 -4.37
N LEU A 424 -17.29 -30.14 -4.95
CA LEU A 424 -15.93 -29.61 -5.03
C LEU A 424 -15.80 -28.38 -4.13
N LYS A 425 -14.77 -28.40 -3.28
CA LYS A 425 -14.36 -27.28 -2.44
C LYS A 425 -12.99 -26.80 -2.85
N ILE A 426 -12.80 -25.48 -2.96
CA ILE A 426 -11.51 -24.84 -3.26
C ILE A 426 -11.24 -23.77 -2.20
N ARG A 427 -10.01 -23.71 -1.71
CA ARG A 427 -9.53 -22.63 -0.85
C ARG A 427 -8.09 -22.28 -1.17
N THR A 428 -7.66 -21.12 -0.70
CA THR A 428 -6.24 -20.80 -0.56
C THR A 428 -5.82 -20.90 0.90
N PHE A 429 -4.55 -21.21 1.15
CA PHE A 429 -4.08 -21.59 2.48
C PHE A 429 -2.64 -21.11 2.72
N ASP A 430 -2.40 -20.63 3.94
CA ASP A 430 -1.08 -20.33 4.46
C ASP A 430 -0.64 -21.43 5.43
N GLN A 431 0.22 -22.33 4.96
CA GLN A 431 0.74 -23.41 5.79
C GLN A 431 1.62 -22.97 6.98
N ARG A 432 2.10 -21.71 7.02
CA ARG A 432 2.90 -21.21 8.15
C ARG A 432 2.00 -20.80 9.31
N THR A 433 0.93 -20.07 9.01
CA THR A 433 0.06 -19.45 10.02
C THR A 433 -1.21 -20.24 10.29
N GLY A 434 -1.65 -21.08 9.36
CA GLY A 434 -2.93 -21.79 9.43
C GLY A 434 -4.09 -21.00 8.79
N ALA A 435 -3.86 -19.75 8.39
CA ALA A 435 -4.87 -18.90 7.78
C ALA A 435 -5.34 -19.43 6.42
N SER A 436 -6.61 -19.22 6.09
CA SER A 436 -7.19 -19.65 4.82
C SER A 436 -8.12 -18.61 4.21
N SER A 437 -8.43 -18.74 2.91
CA SER A 437 -9.53 -17.98 2.34
C SER A 437 -10.88 -18.56 2.76
N GLU A 438 -11.93 -17.79 2.48
CA GLU A 438 -13.26 -18.38 2.31
C GLU A 438 -13.23 -19.57 1.33
N ILE A 439 -14.14 -20.52 1.53
CA ILE A 439 -14.24 -21.73 0.70
C ILE A 439 -15.18 -21.45 -0.47
N PHE A 440 -14.68 -21.65 -1.68
CA PHE A 440 -15.52 -21.80 -2.85
C PHE A 440 -16.04 -23.23 -2.89
N GLU A 441 -17.36 -23.43 -2.90
CA GLU A 441 -18.01 -24.74 -2.93
C GLU A 441 -19.00 -24.80 -4.10
N THR A 442 -18.96 -25.89 -4.85
CA THR A 442 -19.81 -26.11 -6.04
C THR A 442 -20.21 -27.58 -6.16
N ASP A 443 -21.46 -27.82 -6.58
CA ASP A 443 -21.97 -29.15 -6.88
C ASP A 443 -21.92 -29.39 -8.39
N ILE A 444 -21.10 -30.35 -8.80
CA ILE A 444 -20.89 -30.71 -10.19
C ILE A 444 -21.78 -31.90 -10.52
N ASN A 445 -22.79 -31.67 -11.35
CA ASN A 445 -23.68 -32.72 -11.82
C ASN A 445 -23.28 -33.12 -13.24
N ASP A 446 -22.71 -34.31 -13.41
CA ASP A 446 -22.50 -34.94 -14.71
C ASP A 446 -23.54 -36.06 -14.92
N PRO A 447 -24.70 -35.78 -15.53
CA PRO A 447 -25.70 -36.81 -15.82
C PRO A 447 -25.30 -37.69 -17.03
N GLY A 448 -24.15 -37.49 -17.67
CA GLY A 448 -23.74 -38.21 -18.88
C GLY A 448 -24.58 -37.88 -20.13
N THR A 449 -25.41 -36.84 -20.09
CA THR A 449 -26.31 -36.41 -21.18
C THR A 449 -25.81 -35.19 -21.96
N GLY A 450 -24.65 -34.63 -21.63
CA GLY A 450 -24.08 -33.44 -22.27
C GLY A 450 -24.53 -32.11 -21.66
N THR A 451 -25.42 -32.13 -20.66
CA THR A 451 -25.72 -30.96 -19.82
C THR A 451 -24.53 -30.74 -18.87
N SER A 452 -23.97 -29.53 -18.86
CA SER A 452 -22.85 -29.16 -17.98
C SER A 452 -23.35 -28.42 -16.75
N THR A 453 -22.67 -28.58 -15.61
CA THR A 453 -22.78 -27.63 -14.50
C THR A 453 -22.54 -26.22 -15.04
N PRO A 454 -23.50 -25.31 -14.90
CA PRO A 454 -23.32 -23.93 -15.34
C PRO A 454 -22.09 -23.30 -14.68
N PRO A 455 -21.47 -22.30 -15.31
CA PRO A 455 -20.37 -21.59 -14.67
C PRO A 455 -20.87 -20.92 -13.38
N GLU A 456 -20.01 -20.93 -12.37
CA GLU A 456 -20.29 -20.37 -11.05
C GLU A 456 -19.21 -19.35 -10.68
N SER A 457 -19.60 -18.35 -9.88
CA SER A 457 -18.70 -17.34 -9.34
C SER A 457 -18.66 -17.43 -7.81
N THR A 458 -17.52 -17.09 -7.23
CA THR A 458 -17.41 -16.79 -5.80
C THR A 458 -18.41 -15.72 -5.39
N THR A 459 -18.96 -15.84 -4.18
CA THR A 459 -19.98 -14.95 -3.65
C THR A 459 -19.41 -14.15 -2.49
N SER A 460 -19.86 -12.92 -2.33
CA SER A 460 -19.59 -12.14 -1.13
C SER A 460 -20.86 -11.43 -0.70
N PRO A 461 -21.01 -11.05 0.59
CA PRO A 461 -22.17 -10.32 1.03
C PRO A 461 -22.42 -9.04 0.19
N GLY A 462 -23.66 -8.79 -0.20
CA GLY A 462 -24.11 -7.69 -1.06
C GLY A 462 -23.82 -7.89 -2.54
N THR A 463 -23.13 -8.97 -2.95
CA THR A 463 -22.69 -9.19 -4.32
C THR A 463 -23.65 -10.07 -5.10
N VAL A 464 -24.22 -9.51 -6.17
CA VAL A 464 -25.04 -10.23 -7.14
C VAL A 464 -24.17 -10.60 -8.34
N THR A 465 -24.13 -11.89 -8.66
CA THR A 465 -23.39 -12.42 -9.82
C THR A 465 -24.34 -13.14 -10.78
N GLY A 466 -23.95 -13.19 -12.04
CA GLY A 466 -24.67 -13.97 -13.03
C GLY A 466 -23.94 -14.07 -14.36
N PHE A 467 -24.56 -14.75 -15.32
CA PHE A 467 -24.02 -15.08 -16.63
C PHE A 467 -25.08 -14.85 -17.71
N ALA A 468 -24.70 -14.19 -18.79
CA ALA A 468 -25.50 -14.07 -20.00
C ALA A 468 -24.87 -14.90 -21.13
N TYR A 469 -25.68 -15.68 -21.84
CA TYR A 469 -25.20 -16.59 -22.86
C TYR A 469 -26.22 -16.79 -23.98
N ARG A 470 -25.71 -17.24 -25.13
CA ARG A 470 -26.52 -17.61 -26.28
C ARG A 470 -26.99 -19.04 -26.12
N ASP A 471 -28.30 -19.17 -25.93
CA ASP A 471 -29.01 -20.44 -25.82
C ASP A 471 -29.31 -20.97 -27.23
N ASP A 472 -28.44 -21.85 -27.70
CA ASP A 472 -28.46 -22.32 -29.09
C ASP A 472 -29.55 -23.37 -29.33
N ASN A 473 -29.93 -24.10 -28.28
CA ASN A 473 -30.96 -25.15 -28.37
C ASN A 473 -32.34 -24.70 -27.84
N GLY A 474 -32.42 -23.52 -27.24
CA GLY A 474 -33.65 -22.87 -26.77
C GLY A 474 -34.23 -23.51 -25.50
N ASN A 475 -33.44 -24.23 -24.71
CA ASN A 475 -33.91 -24.94 -23.52
C ASN A 475 -33.89 -24.09 -22.24
N GLY A 476 -33.31 -22.89 -22.29
CA GLY A 476 -33.17 -21.98 -21.15
C GLY A 476 -32.20 -22.47 -20.06
N GLN A 477 -31.34 -23.45 -20.36
CA GLN A 477 -30.30 -24.00 -19.49
C GLN A 477 -28.94 -23.75 -20.12
N TRP A 478 -27.87 -23.73 -19.32
CA TRP A 478 -26.52 -23.59 -19.85
C TRP A 478 -26.01 -24.96 -20.31
N ASP A 479 -25.59 -25.06 -21.57
CA ASP A 479 -24.99 -26.25 -22.14
C ASP A 479 -23.54 -26.04 -22.57
N PHE A 480 -22.74 -27.10 -22.47
CA PHE A 480 -21.34 -27.03 -22.85
C PHE A 480 -21.20 -26.72 -24.35
N GLY A 481 -20.52 -25.62 -24.67
CA GLY A 481 -20.31 -25.14 -26.04
C GLY A 481 -21.18 -23.94 -26.42
N GLU A 482 -22.12 -23.54 -25.56
CA GLU A 482 -22.88 -22.29 -25.73
C GLU A 482 -21.99 -21.06 -25.57
N VAL A 483 -22.34 -20.00 -26.30
CA VAL A 483 -21.48 -18.84 -26.46
C VAL A 483 -21.79 -17.79 -25.39
N PRO A 484 -20.80 -17.35 -24.59
CA PRO A 484 -21.01 -16.25 -23.65
C PRO A 484 -21.31 -14.93 -24.38
N LEU A 485 -22.18 -14.10 -23.79
CA LEU A 485 -22.55 -12.80 -24.34
C LEU A 485 -21.71 -11.70 -23.69
N ILE A 486 -20.87 -11.05 -24.47
CA ILE A 486 -19.82 -10.12 -24.00
C ILE A 486 -20.30 -8.67 -24.17
N ASP A 487 -19.96 -7.81 -23.20
CA ASP A 487 -20.26 -6.37 -23.21
C ASP A 487 -21.76 -6.02 -23.25
N TRP A 488 -22.62 -6.89 -22.73
CA TRP A 488 -24.05 -6.61 -22.59
C TRP A 488 -24.32 -5.84 -21.31
N GLY A 489 -25.14 -4.78 -21.41
CA GLY A 489 -25.50 -3.95 -20.27
C GLY A 489 -26.34 -4.72 -19.25
N VAL A 490 -26.08 -4.51 -17.98
CA VAL A 490 -26.84 -5.06 -16.86
C VAL A 490 -27.21 -3.93 -15.93
N GLU A 491 -28.49 -3.82 -15.58
CA GLU A 491 -29.04 -2.71 -14.78
C GLU A 491 -29.83 -3.22 -13.57
N VAL A 492 -29.62 -2.56 -12.44
CA VAL A 492 -30.39 -2.71 -11.20
C VAL A 492 -31.50 -1.67 -11.19
N ARG A 493 -32.72 -2.15 -11.03
CA ARG A 493 -33.95 -1.36 -11.00
C ARG A 493 -34.68 -1.58 -9.67
N ASP A 494 -35.50 -0.62 -9.29
CA ASP A 494 -36.38 -0.79 -8.14
C ASP A 494 -37.47 -1.84 -8.41
N ILE A 495 -38.29 -2.14 -7.39
CA ILE A 495 -39.36 -3.14 -7.50
C ILE A 495 -40.44 -2.75 -8.53
N ASP A 496 -40.57 -1.44 -8.81
CA ASP A 496 -41.50 -0.86 -9.79
C ASP A 496 -40.88 -0.71 -11.19
N ASP A 497 -39.67 -1.24 -11.40
CA ASP A 497 -38.87 -1.26 -12.64
C ASP A 497 -38.29 0.10 -13.09
N ASN A 498 -38.25 1.09 -12.19
CA ASN A 498 -37.55 2.35 -12.45
C ASN A 498 -36.04 2.20 -12.27
N LEU A 499 -35.28 2.99 -13.01
CA LEU A 499 -33.81 3.00 -12.91
C LEU A 499 -33.40 3.50 -11.52
N LEU A 500 -32.57 2.71 -10.83
CA LEU A 500 -32.11 3.04 -9.49
C LEU A 500 -30.76 3.75 -9.54
N THR A 501 -30.62 4.84 -8.78
CA THR A 501 -29.33 5.53 -8.58
C THR A 501 -28.93 5.42 -7.13
N LEU A 502 -27.98 4.53 -6.82
CA LEU A 502 -27.42 4.40 -5.47
C LEU A 502 -26.01 4.99 -5.34
N LYS A 503 -25.30 5.12 -6.46
CA LYS A 503 -23.98 5.74 -6.49
C LYS A 503 -24.13 7.25 -6.61
N HIS A 504 -23.45 7.95 -5.73
CA HIS A 504 -23.42 9.40 -5.68
C HIS A 504 -21.98 9.89 -5.67
N SER A 505 -21.78 11.16 -6.02
CA SER A 505 -20.46 11.79 -6.04
C SER A 505 -20.52 13.25 -5.63
N LEU A 506 -19.41 13.74 -5.09
CA LEU A 506 -19.15 15.15 -4.86
C LEU A 506 -17.72 15.48 -5.31
N ARG A 507 -17.60 16.40 -6.27
CA ARG A 507 -16.31 16.87 -6.79
C ARG A 507 -16.16 18.37 -6.53
N PRO A 508 -15.09 18.81 -5.85
CA PRO A 508 -14.82 20.23 -5.66
C PRO A 508 -14.82 21.04 -6.96
N SER A 509 -14.33 20.45 -8.06
CA SER A 509 -14.27 21.09 -9.39
C SER A 509 -15.62 21.44 -10.02
N GLU A 510 -16.73 20.88 -9.51
CA GLU A 510 -18.08 21.19 -9.98
C GLU A 510 -18.65 22.46 -9.34
N TYR A 511 -17.93 23.04 -8.37
CA TYR A 511 -18.34 24.22 -7.62
C TYR A 511 -17.35 25.37 -7.87
N ALA A 512 -17.85 26.61 -7.81
CA ALA A 512 -17.01 27.78 -7.90
C ALA A 512 -15.98 27.83 -6.75
N GLU A 513 -14.84 28.48 -6.96
CA GLU A 513 -13.81 28.64 -5.94
C GLU A 513 -14.39 29.27 -4.65
N ASN A 514 -14.02 28.70 -3.50
CA ASN A 514 -14.51 29.04 -2.15
C ASN A 514 -15.99 28.73 -1.88
N SER A 515 -16.66 27.93 -2.72
CA SER A 515 -18.00 27.42 -2.40
C SER A 515 -17.95 26.51 -1.17
N VAL A 516 -18.87 26.72 -0.23
CA VAL A 516 -19.01 25.88 0.98
C VAL A 516 -19.62 24.53 0.60
N LEU A 517 -18.92 23.45 0.96
CA LEU A 517 -19.25 22.07 0.57
C LEU A 517 -19.85 21.24 1.71
N ASN A 518 -19.88 21.75 2.95
CA ASN A 518 -20.32 21.03 4.14
C ASN A 518 -21.66 20.29 3.97
N THR A 519 -22.61 20.92 3.28
CA THR A 519 -23.96 20.37 3.02
C THR A 519 -24.35 20.54 1.55
N ALA A 520 -23.37 20.51 0.64
CA ALA A 520 -23.61 20.72 -0.78
C ALA A 520 -24.50 19.64 -1.42
N VAL A 521 -24.50 18.42 -0.86
CA VAL A 521 -25.33 17.30 -1.30
C VAL A 521 -26.28 16.88 -0.18
N PRO A 522 -27.60 16.75 -0.44
CA PRO A 522 -28.53 16.26 0.56
C PRO A 522 -28.15 14.89 1.12
N GLY A 523 -28.26 14.71 2.43
CA GLY A 523 -27.98 13.43 3.10
C GLY A 523 -26.50 13.15 3.38
N VAL A 524 -25.59 14.04 3.01
CA VAL A 524 -24.16 13.95 3.35
C VAL A 524 -23.71 15.24 4.04
N THR A 525 -22.96 15.09 5.13
CA THR A 525 -22.31 16.20 5.82
C THR A 525 -20.81 16.01 5.78
N ILE A 526 -20.07 17.00 5.29
CA ILE A 526 -18.61 17.00 5.30
C ILE A 526 -18.14 18.03 6.32
N SER A 527 -17.15 17.67 7.12
CA SER A 527 -16.63 18.45 8.24
C SER A 527 -15.13 18.23 8.44
N VAL A 528 -14.54 19.03 9.32
CA VAL A 528 -13.13 18.94 9.71
C VAL A 528 -13.06 18.72 11.20
N ILE A 529 -12.21 17.80 11.66
CA ILE A 529 -12.04 17.49 13.08
C ILE A 529 -10.55 17.49 13.49
N GLY A 530 -10.27 17.93 14.73
CA GLY A 530 -8.95 17.91 15.37
C GLY A 530 -8.39 19.30 15.78
N GLN A 531 -7.43 19.34 16.72
CA GLN A 531 -7.14 20.51 17.58
C GLN A 531 -6.22 21.56 16.93
N THR A 532 -6.86 22.49 16.24
CA THR A 532 -6.55 23.94 16.04
C THR A 532 -7.65 24.57 15.18
N SER A 533 -8.51 23.76 14.57
CA SER A 533 -9.63 24.19 13.76
C SER A 533 -10.77 24.77 14.61
N GLY A 534 -10.67 26.07 14.90
CA GLY A 534 -11.83 26.90 15.21
C GLY A 534 -12.82 27.00 14.03
N GLY A 535 -12.79 26.11 13.03
CA GLY A 535 -13.66 26.12 11.87
C GLY A 535 -14.09 24.73 11.44
N ASN A 536 -15.40 24.55 11.34
CA ASN A 536 -16.03 23.38 10.73
C ASN A 536 -16.27 23.62 9.22
N LEU A 537 -15.44 24.42 8.54
CA LEU A 537 -15.73 24.88 7.19
C LEU A 537 -14.99 24.02 6.17
N VAL A 538 -15.71 23.40 5.24
CA VAL A 538 -15.14 22.67 4.10
C VAL A 538 -15.56 23.39 2.82
N MET A 539 -14.60 23.71 1.94
CA MET A 539 -14.86 24.47 0.71
C MET A 539 -14.17 23.85 -0.51
N SER A 540 -14.61 24.24 -1.70
CA SER A 540 -13.89 23.99 -2.94
C SER A 540 -12.74 24.98 -3.09
N ARG A 541 -11.50 24.51 -3.28
CA ARG A 541 -10.34 25.39 -3.48
C ARG A 541 -9.37 24.83 -4.52
N TYR A 542 -8.86 25.71 -5.38
CA TYR A 542 -7.80 25.34 -6.30
C TYR A 542 -6.47 25.18 -5.55
N SER A 543 -5.74 24.11 -5.86
CA SER A 543 -4.42 23.81 -5.30
C SER A 543 -3.40 23.72 -6.43
N SER A 544 -2.37 24.56 -6.36
CA SER A 544 -1.25 24.52 -7.31
C SER A 544 -0.40 23.26 -7.21
N LYS A 545 -0.41 22.57 -6.05
CA LYS A 545 0.31 21.29 -5.85
C LYS A 545 -0.16 20.19 -6.82
N VAL A 546 -1.45 20.20 -7.16
CA VAL A 546 -2.08 19.17 -8.03
C VAL A 546 -2.72 19.77 -9.29
N ASN A 547 -2.56 21.08 -9.52
CA ASN A 547 -3.19 21.81 -10.62
C ASN A 547 -4.70 21.51 -10.74
N GLY A 548 -5.42 21.52 -9.62
CA GLY A 548 -6.82 21.08 -9.55
C GLY A 548 -7.54 21.53 -8.29
N TYR A 549 -8.86 21.30 -8.25
CA TYR A 549 -9.71 21.65 -7.10
C TYR A 549 -9.77 20.50 -6.09
N VAL A 550 -9.62 20.83 -4.80
CA VAL A 550 -9.58 19.89 -3.69
C VAL A 550 -10.55 20.29 -2.58
N PHE A 551 -10.82 19.37 -1.66
CA PHE A 551 -11.50 19.69 -0.41
C PHE A 551 -10.56 20.52 0.48
N PHE A 552 -10.94 21.76 0.75
CA PHE A 552 -10.20 22.66 1.63
C PHE A 552 -10.88 22.77 3.00
N ALA A 553 -10.09 22.69 4.06
CA ALA A 553 -10.57 22.83 5.43
C ALA A 553 -10.15 24.21 6.00
N GLY A 554 -11.13 25.07 6.23
CA GLY A 554 -10.94 26.46 6.68
C GLY A 554 -11.22 26.67 8.17
N SER A 555 -10.57 27.66 8.78
CA SER A 555 -10.87 28.11 10.15
C SER A 555 -12.04 29.11 10.15
N SER A 556 -12.95 29.06 11.13
CA SER A 556 -14.05 30.02 11.16
C SER A 556 -13.55 31.37 11.67
N GLY A 557 -13.73 32.42 10.88
CA GLY A 557 -13.68 33.81 11.35
C GLY A 557 -12.33 34.55 11.26
N ARG A 558 -11.25 33.99 10.70
CA ARG A 558 -9.98 34.75 10.50
C ARG A 558 -9.39 34.73 9.09
N ASP A 559 -9.81 33.81 8.22
CA ASP A 559 -9.28 33.70 6.85
C ASP A 559 -10.02 34.58 5.83
N THR A 560 -10.44 35.78 6.23
CA THR A 560 -10.78 36.84 5.28
C THR A 560 -9.48 37.43 4.71
N PHE A 561 -9.01 36.86 3.60
CA PHE A 561 -8.15 37.51 2.60
C PHE A 561 -6.77 38.12 3.00
N SER A 562 -6.32 38.09 4.26
CA SER A 562 -5.15 38.91 4.69
C SER A 562 -4.01 38.21 5.45
N THR A 563 -4.09 36.94 5.83
CA THR A 563 -2.97 36.23 6.50
C THR A 563 -2.42 35.09 5.65
N ILE A 564 -2.06 35.42 4.41
CA ILE A 564 -1.24 34.59 3.53
C ILE A 564 0.21 34.71 4.01
N ARG A 565 0.61 33.90 4.99
CA ARG A 565 2.05 33.64 5.26
C ARG A 565 2.48 32.19 5.09
N ASN A 566 1.57 31.25 4.79
CA ASN A 566 1.99 29.95 4.28
C ASN A 566 0.92 29.24 3.43
N PRO A 567 0.86 29.48 2.10
CA PRO A 567 -0.13 28.86 1.22
C PRO A 567 0.04 27.34 1.03
N PHE A 568 1.14 26.74 1.52
CA PHE A 568 1.49 25.34 1.28
C PHE A 568 0.91 24.35 2.30
N ASN A 569 0.69 24.75 3.57
CA ASN A 569 0.13 23.89 4.64
C ASN A 569 -1.37 24.09 4.88
N LEU A 570 -2.00 25.08 4.23
CA LEU A 570 -3.41 25.40 4.51
C LEU A 570 -4.37 24.40 3.85
N ASN A 571 -3.98 23.75 2.76
CA ASN A 571 -4.86 22.84 2.01
C ASN A 571 -4.67 21.36 2.38
N THR A 572 -3.58 21.04 3.07
CA THR A 572 -3.18 19.68 3.41
C THR A 572 -3.86 19.22 4.70
N LEU A 573 -4.08 17.91 4.80
CA LEU A 573 -4.60 17.27 5.99
C LEU A 573 -3.48 16.41 6.59
N GLN A 574 -3.18 16.64 7.86
CA GLN A 574 -2.23 15.88 8.68
C GLN A 574 -3.03 15.05 9.71
N SER A 575 -2.34 14.27 10.56
CA SER A 575 -2.98 13.43 11.59
C SER A 575 -3.89 14.23 12.54
N ASP A 576 -3.56 15.48 12.80
CA ASP A 576 -4.30 16.42 13.66
C ASP A 576 -5.46 17.14 12.97
N ARG A 577 -5.54 17.14 11.62
CA ARG A 577 -6.59 17.80 10.84
C ARG A 577 -7.20 16.82 9.84
N ARG A 578 -8.39 16.31 10.16
CA ARG A 578 -8.99 15.17 9.47
C ARG A 578 -10.31 15.55 8.80
N LEU A 579 -10.54 15.05 7.60
CA LEU A 579 -11.80 15.22 6.88
C LEU A 579 -12.79 14.15 7.35
N LYS A 580 -13.93 14.56 7.89
CA LYS A 580 -15.01 13.64 8.28
C LYS A 580 -16.17 13.78 7.30
N VAL A 581 -16.65 12.65 6.78
CA VAL A 581 -17.83 12.57 5.91
C VAL A 581 -18.88 11.72 6.63
N GLU A 582 -20.04 12.30 6.93
CA GLU A 582 -21.14 11.65 7.63
C GLU A 582 -22.34 11.46 6.70
N PHE A 583 -22.91 10.25 6.71
CA PHE A 583 -24.07 9.90 5.90
C PHE A 583 -25.34 9.90 6.75
N ALA A 584 -26.42 10.51 6.28
CA ALA A 584 -27.71 10.52 6.98
C ALA A 584 -28.23 9.10 7.17
N SER A 585 -28.16 8.28 6.12
CA SER A 585 -28.38 6.84 6.14
C SER A 585 -27.05 6.12 5.90
N PRO A 586 -26.73 5.04 6.63
CA PRO A 586 -25.54 4.25 6.37
C PRO A 586 -25.44 3.75 4.93
N VAL A 587 -24.23 3.61 4.42
CA VAL A 587 -23.93 3.22 3.03
C VAL A 587 -23.10 1.94 2.99
N THR A 588 -23.04 1.28 1.83
CA THR A 588 -22.25 0.04 1.64
C THR A 588 -20.86 0.29 1.08
N SER A 589 -20.60 1.45 0.46
CA SER A 589 -19.31 1.76 -0.12
C SER A 589 -19.02 3.25 -0.06
N VAL A 590 -17.77 3.59 0.19
CA VAL A 590 -17.25 4.96 0.13
C VAL A 590 -15.88 4.92 -0.53
N SER A 591 -15.66 5.83 -1.48
CA SER A 591 -14.35 6.07 -2.05
C SER A 591 -13.99 7.55 -1.98
N LEU A 592 -12.71 7.82 -1.76
CA LEU A 592 -12.15 9.15 -1.78
C LEU A 592 -10.79 9.10 -2.47
N ARG A 593 -10.53 10.05 -3.36
CA ARG A 593 -9.24 10.10 -4.05
C ARG A 593 -8.25 10.92 -3.23
N ALA A 594 -7.15 10.29 -2.87
CA ALA A 594 -5.99 10.89 -2.27
C ALA A 594 -5.04 11.38 -3.35
N LEU A 595 -4.49 12.57 -3.17
CA LEU A 595 -3.49 13.15 -4.06
C LEU A 595 -2.26 13.51 -3.23
N SER A 596 -1.08 13.31 -3.83
CA SER A 596 0.17 13.71 -3.20
C SER A 596 0.22 15.22 -2.96
N ALA A 597 0.59 15.59 -1.73
CA ALA A 597 1.00 16.94 -1.36
C ALA A 597 2.53 17.10 -1.36
N ALA A 598 3.27 16.05 -1.71
CA ALA A 598 4.73 16.04 -1.75
C ALA A 598 5.25 17.16 -2.67
N VAL A 599 6.29 17.85 -2.20
CA VAL A 599 6.99 18.90 -2.95
C VAL A 599 8.39 18.46 -3.41
N SER A 600 8.87 17.32 -2.90
CA SER A 600 10.08 16.64 -3.40
C SER A 600 9.75 15.18 -3.71
N ALA A 601 10.56 14.55 -4.57
CA ALA A 601 10.44 13.12 -4.86
C ALA A 601 10.73 12.23 -3.65
N SER A 602 11.29 12.80 -2.58
CA SER A 602 11.77 12.06 -1.41
C SER A 602 10.75 11.93 -0.28
N THR A 603 9.73 12.79 -0.18
CA THR A 603 8.76 12.78 0.93
C THR A 603 7.35 12.53 0.40
N GLY A 604 7.13 11.31 -0.11
CA GLY A 604 5.81 10.90 -0.62
C GLY A 604 4.70 11.09 0.41
N SER A 605 3.47 11.31 -0.05
CA SER A 605 2.29 11.44 0.81
C SER A 605 1.67 10.07 1.08
N VAL A 606 1.30 9.80 2.32
CA VAL A 606 0.56 8.60 2.71
C VAL A 606 -0.81 9.03 3.22
N ALA A 607 -1.86 8.50 2.62
CA ALA A 607 -3.23 8.80 2.99
C ALA A 607 -3.85 7.64 3.74
N GLN A 608 -4.74 7.95 4.68
CA GLN A 608 -5.54 6.94 5.36
C GLN A 608 -7.02 7.33 5.36
N LEU A 609 -7.87 6.34 5.06
CA LEU A 609 -9.32 6.41 5.13
C LEU A 609 -9.80 5.35 6.12
N GLU A 610 -10.62 5.76 7.09
CA GLU A 610 -11.24 4.88 8.08
C GLU A 610 -12.75 5.01 7.98
N ALA A 611 -13.45 3.89 7.99
CA ALA A 611 -14.90 3.82 8.01
C ALA A 611 -15.39 3.36 9.38
N TYR A 612 -16.49 3.94 9.83
CA TYR A 612 -17.08 3.67 11.13
C TYR A 612 -18.59 3.43 11.02
N ASP A 613 -19.08 2.54 11.87
CA ASP A 613 -20.51 2.30 12.05
C ASP A 613 -21.18 3.37 12.94
N ALA A 614 -22.49 3.22 13.16
CA ALA A 614 -23.25 4.12 14.03
C ALA A 614 -22.90 3.99 15.53
N GLY A 615 -22.22 2.91 15.93
CA GLY A 615 -21.70 2.68 17.27
C GLY A 615 -20.27 3.20 17.48
N HIS A 616 -19.69 3.89 16.49
CA HIS A 616 -18.29 4.34 16.47
C HIS A 616 -17.26 3.22 16.41
N ASN A 617 -17.65 2.01 16.01
CA ASN A 617 -16.72 0.92 15.78
C ASN A 617 -16.06 1.09 14.41
N LEU A 618 -14.75 0.89 14.34
CA LEU A 618 -14.01 0.85 13.08
C LEU A 618 -14.43 -0.40 12.30
N ILE A 619 -14.96 -0.20 11.09
CA ILE A 619 -15.44 -1.26 10.21
C ILE A 619 -14.43 -1.59 9.10
N GLY A 620 -13.63 -0.61 8.68
CA GLY A 620 -12.57 -0.80 7.70
C GLY A 620 -11.59 0.36 7.69
N ARG A 621 -10.37 0.08 7.25
CA ARG A 621 -9.29 1.05 7.07
C ARG A 621 -8.61 0.78 5.75
N TYR A 622 -8.20 1.86 5.08
CA TYR A 622 -7.42 1.83 3.87
C TYR A 622 -6.25 2.80 4.02
N THR A 623 -5.02 2.33 3.87
CA THR A 623 -3.81 3.16 3.86
C THR A 623 -3.20 3.06 2.46
N THR A 624 -2.93 4.19 1.82
CA THR A 624 -2.30 4.19 0.49
C THR A 624 -0.84 3.78 0.59
N SER A 625 -0.27 3.36 -0.54
CA SER A 625 1.18 3.42 -0.72
C SER A 625 1.68 4.88 -0.68
N ALA A 626 2.99 5.09 -0.54
CA ALA A 626 3.58 6.43 -0.60
C ALA A 626 3.38 7.05 -1.99
N LEU A 627 2.63 8.15 -2.06
CA LEU A 627 2.28 8.87 -3.28
C LEU A 627 3.36 9.92 -3.60
N GLY A 628 4.16 9.66 -4.63
CA GLY A 628 5.11 10.64 -5.17
C GLY A 628 4.44 11.86 -5.84
N ILE A 629 5.23 12.85 -6.26
CA ILE A 629 4.72 14.09 -6.89
C ILE A 629 3.79 13.76 -8.07
N GLY A 630 2.59 14.36 -8.06
CA GLY A 630 1.59 14.19 -9.11
C GLY A 630 0.87 12.83 -9.10
N GLN A 631 1.22 11.91 -8.19
CA GLN A 631 0.53 10.65 -8.01
C GLN A 631 -0.77 10.84 -7.21
N SER A 632 -1.70 9.92 -7.44
CA SER A 632 -2.99 9.89 -6.76
C SER A 632 -3.49 8.46 -6.66
N GLU A 633 -4.28 8.17 -5.64
CA GLU A 633 -4.85 6.84 -5.41
C GLU A 633 -6.30 6.97 -4.95
N VAL A 634 -7.18 6.08 -5.42
CA VAL A 634 -8.59 6.05 -4.99
C VAL A 634 -8.73 5.06 -3.85
N MET A 635 -8.82 5.58 -2.63
CA MET A 635 -9.07 4.77 -1.45
C MET A 635 -10.53 4.35 -1.46
N THR A 636 -10.81 3.05 -1.33
CA THR A 636 -12.19 2.52 -1.35
C THR A 636 -12.39 1.55 -0.20
N ILE A 637 -13.43 1.77 0.59
CA ILE A 637 -13.91 0.82 1.59
C ILE A 637 -15.31 0.38 1.16
N THR A 638 -15.50 -0.94 1.05
CA THR A 638 -16.74 -1.56 0.59
C THR A 638 -17.13 -2.69 1.52
N HIS A 639 -18.38 -2.67 1.96
CA HIS A 639 -19.00 -3.61 2.89
C HIS A 639 -20.26 -4.19 2.24
N GLY A 640 -20.53 -5.47 2.50
CA GLY A 640 -21.71 -6.15 1.95
C GLY A 640 -23.03 -5.78 2.62
N VAL A 641 -22.97 -4.96 3.67
CA VAL A 641 -24.11 -4.42 4.41
C VAL A 641 -23.98 -2.90 4.49
N ALA A 642 -25.12 -2.21 4.56
CA ALA A 642 -25.14 -0.75 4.67
C ALA A 642 -24.95 -0.35 6.14
N ASP A 643 -23.70 -0.34 6.60
CA ASP A 643 -23.31 -0.05 7.98
C ASP A 643 -22.32 1.12 8.10
N ILE A 644 -21.73 1.59 7.00
CA ILE A 644 -20.83 2.75 6.99
C ILE A 644 -21.62 4.01 7.30
N LYS A 645 -21.54 4.50 8.54
CA LYS A 645 -22.22 5.71 9.01
C LYS A 645 -21.41 6.97 8.73
N TYR A 646 -20.09 6.90 8.92
CA TYR A 646 -19.18 7.98 8.58
C TYR A 646 -17.80 7.44 8.22
N VAL A 647 -17.02 8.26 7.51
CA VAL A 647 -15.60 8.01 7.25
C VAL A 647 -14.75 9.19 7.73
N ILE A 648 -13.50 8.90 8.10
CA ILE A 648 -12.46 9.88 8.44
C ILE A 648 -11.29 9.68 7.49
N ALA A 649 -10.88 10.73 6.79
CA ALA A 649 -9.72 10.73 5.91
C ALA A 649 -8.64 11.71 6.40
N ARG A 650 -7.37 11.30 6.34
CA ARG A 650 -6.23 12.08 6.85
C ARG A 650 -4.91 11.74 6.15
N GLY A 651 -3.90 12.58 6.35
CA GLY A 651 -2.51 12.20 6.15
C GLY A 651 -2.07 11.20 7.24
N HIS A 652 -1.12 10.33 6.90
CA HIS A 652 -0.58 9.27 7.75
C HIS A 652 0.95 9.36 7.78
N LEU A 653 1.61 8.81 8.81
CA LEU A 653 3.08 8.85 8.94
C LEU A 653 3.68 10.27 8.88
N GLU A 654 3.04 11.22 9.56
CA GLU A 654 3.44 12.63 9.55
C GLU A 654 3.47 13.28 8.15
N THR A 655 2.85 12.64 7.15
CA THR A 655 2.79 13.16 5.79
C THR A 655 1.56 14.04 5.57
N GLU A 656 1.70 14.98 4.66
CA GLU A 656 0.60 15.79 4.17
C GLU A 656 -0.14 15.10 3.03
N VAL A 657 -1.47 15.24 2.95
CA VAL A 657 -2.25 14.76 1.80
C VAL A 657 -3.35 15.74 1.39
N LEU A 658 -3.78 15.65 0.13
CA LEU A 658 -4.93 16.35 -0.43
C LEU A 658 -6.03 15.35 -0.84
N PHE A 659 -7.30 15.73 -0.74
CA PHE A 659 -8.41 14.88 -1.18
C PHE A 659 -9.29 15.54 -2.24
N ASP A 660 -9.76 14.75 -3.18
CA ASP A 660 -10.81 15.09 -4.15
C ASP A 660 -11.74 13.89 -4.42
N ASN A 661 -12.76 14.13 -5.24
CA ASN A 661 -13.67 13.10 -5.77
C ASN A 661 -14.20 12.11 -4.73
N LEU A 662 -15.06 12.58 -3.82
CA LEU A 662 -15.81 11.74 -2.90
C LEU A 662 -16.90 11.00 -3.69
N THR A 663 -16.98 9.67 -3.57
CA THR A 663 -18.09 8.88 -4.11
C THR A 663 -18.61 7.92 -3.04
N TRP A 664 -19.92 7.68 -2.99
CA TRP A 664 -20.51 6.73 -2.05
C TRP A 664 -21.70 5.98 -2.65
N GLY A 665 -21.98 4.82 -2.08
CA GLY A 665 -22.97 3.87 -2.57
C GLY A 665 -22.48 3.03 -3.77
N PRO A 666 -23.12 1.89 -4.02
CA PRO A 666 -22.68 0.93 -5.03
C PRO A 666 -23.13 1.34 -6.44
N SER A 667 -22.43 0.80 -7.44
CA SER A 667 -22.89 0.87 -8.83
C SER A 667 -24.19 0.09 -9.01
N THR A 668 -25.14 0.66 -9.75
CA THR A 668 -26.42 0.04 -10.11
C THR A 668 -26.45 -0.46 -11.56
N SER A 669 -25.30 -0.49 -12.22
CA SER A 669 -25.16 -1.05 -13.56
C SER A 669 -23.76 -1.61 -13.78
N THR A 670 -23.64 -2.57 -14.69
CA THR A 670 -22.38 -3.17 -15.12
C THR A 670 -22.51 -3.69 -16.56
N THR A 671 -21.45 -4.27 -17.11
CA THR A 671 -21.50 -5.02 -18.37
C THR A 671 -21.02 -6.45 -18.17
N THR A 672 -21.44 -7.35 -19.04
CA THR A 672 -20.94 -8.72 -19.05
C THR A 672 -19.49 -8.77 -19.55
N ASN A 673 -18.69 -9.64 -18.94
CA ASN A 673 -17.29 -9.87 -19.27
C ASN A 673 -17.14 -10.77 -20.51
N PHE A 674 -15.90 -11.04 -20.92
CA PHE A 674 -15.57 -11.93 -22.05
C PHE A 674 -16.12 -13.36 -21.90
N ASP A 675 -16.36 -13.81 -20.66
CA ASP A 675 -16.95 -15.11 -20.33
C ASP A 675 -18.48 -15.02 -20.08
N GLY A 676 -19.11 -13.88 -20.41
CA GLY A 676 -20.54 -13.66 -20.25
C GLY A 676 -20.98 -13.36 -18.81
N SER A 677 -20.07 -13.45 -17.85
CA SER A 677 -20.38 -13.17 -16.45
C SER A 677 -20.52 -11.68 -16.16
N PHE A 678 -21.29 -11.31 -15.14
CA PHE A 678 -21.32 -9.96 -14.60
C PHE A 678 -21.30 -9.99 -13.08
N THR A 679 -20.93 -8.87 -12.48
CA THR A 679 -20.88 -8.70 -11.02
C THR A 679 -21.36 -7.31 -10.64
N LEU A 680 -22.29 -7.26 -9.68
CA LEU A 680 -22.77 -6.04 -9.02
C LEU A 680 -22.48 -6.20 -7.54
N ALA A 681 -21.48 -5.47 -7.05
CA ALA A 681 -20.99 -5.60 -5.68
C ALA A 681 -21.74 -4.67 -4.71
N ALA A 682 -21.86 -5.12 -3.46
CA ALA A 682 -22.26 -4.31 -2.30
C ALA A 682 -23.61 -3.58 -2.43
N LEU A 683 -24.61 -4.23 -3.04
CA LEU A 683 -25.98 -3.74 -3.02
C LEU A 683 -26.55 -3.79 -1.58
N PRO A 684 -27.17 -2.70 -1.07
CA PRO A 684 -27.85 -2.70 0.22
C PRO A 684 -28.96 -3.76 0.28
N ALA A 685 -29.36 -4.12 1.50
CA ALA A 685 -30.52 -4.98 1.70
C ALA A 685 -31.77 -4.37 1.06
N GLY A 686 -32.48 -5.17 0.26
CA GLY A 686 -33.60 -4.71 -0.55
C GLY A 686 -34.00 -5.74 -1.61
N THR A 687 -35.12 -5.48 -2.26
CA THR A 687 -35.57 -6.27 -3.41
C THR A 687 -35.44 -5.43 -4.67
N TYR A 688 -34.75 -5.97 -5.66
CA TYR A 688 -34.41 -5.29 -6.91
C TYR A 688 -34.86 -6.10 -8.12
N ASN A 689 -35.12 -5.41 -9.21
CA ASN A 689 -35.25 -6.03 -10.52
C ASN A 689 -33.92 -5.90 -11.26
N LEU A 690 -33.32 -7.03 -11.62
CA LEU A 690 -32.10 -7.06 -12.43
C LEU A 690 -32.48 -7.31 -13.88
N LYS A 691 -32.05 -6.43 -14.78
CA LYS A 691 -32.32 -6.53 -16.21
C LYS A 691 -31.02 -6.57 -17.01
N VAL A 692 -30.84 -7.62 -17.80
CA VAL A 692 -29.81 -7.67 -18.84
C VAL A 692 -30.41 -7.04 -20.10
N ILE A 693 -29.71 -6.07 -20.68
CA ILE A 693 -30.13 -5.31 -21.85
C ILE A 693 -29.69 -6.06 -23.11
N PRO A 694 -30.63 -6.66 -23.87
CA PRO A 694 -30.25 -7.46 -25.01
C PRO A 694 -29.73 -6.62 -26.17
N ALA A 695 -28.72 -7.17 -26.86
CA ALA A 695 -28.35 -6.64 -28.17
C ALA A 695 -29.50 -6.84 -29.18
N PRO A 696 -29.57 -6.03 -30.25
CA PRO A 696 -30.56 -6.22 -31.31
C PRO A 696 -30.51 -7.65 -31.88
N ASN A 697 -31.67 -8.17 -32.29
CA ASN A 697 -31.87 -9.54 -32.81
C ASN A 697 -31.77 -10.68 -31.78
N TYR A 698 -31.68 -10.41 -30.48
CA TYR A 698 -31.77 -11.45 -29.46
C TYR A 698 -33.08 -11.38 -28.68
N ASN A 699 -33.68 -12.54 -28.46
CA ASN A 699 -34.87 -12.71 -27.63
C ASN A 699 -34.47 -13.40 -26.34
N ALA A 700 -34.92 -12.87 -25.19
CA ALA A 700 -34.71 -13.52 -23.91
C ALA A 700 -35.50 -14.84 -23.86
N VAL A 701 -34.80 -15.94 -23.55
CA VAL A 701 -35.41 -17.26 -23.34
C VAL A 701 -35.71 -17.46 -21.86
N THR A 702 -34.73 -17.20 -21.00
CA THR A 702 -34.86 -17.36 -19.54
C THR A 702 -33.89 -16.42 -18.83
N PRO A 703 -34.34 -15.61 -17.87
CA PRO A 703 -35.74 -15.30 -17.59
C PRO A 703 -36.41 -14.56 -18.77
N LEU A 704 -37.74 -14.70 -18.89
CA LEU A 704 -38.52 -13.96 -19.89
C LEU A 704 -38.34 -12.44 -19.69
N ASP A 705 -38.25 -11.69 -20.80
CA ASP A 705 -37.91 -10.24 -20.81
C ASP A 705 -36.50 -9.89 -20.25
N GLY A 706 -35.63 -10.88 -20.08
CA GLY A 706 -34.26 -10.67 -19.61
C GLY A 706 -34.19 -10.07 -18.20
N ARG A 707 -35.24 -10.24 -17.40
CA ARG A 707 -35.39 -9.65 -16.07
C ARG A 707 -35.62 -10.72 -15.01
N THR A 708 -34.94 -10.61 -13.87
CA THR A 708 -35.21 -11.41 -12.68
C THR A 708 -35.30 -10.54 -11.43
N THR A 709 -36.11 -10.96 -10.46
CA THR A 709 -36.21 -10.29 -9.17
C THR A 709 -35.21 -10.91 -8.20
N VAL A 710 -34.40 -10.06 -7.58
CA VAL A 710 -33.30 -10.44 -6.67
C VAL A 710 -33.60 -9.83 -5.31
N THR A 711 -33.49 -10.60 -4.24
CA THR A 711 -33.60 -10.09 -2.87
C THR A 711 -32.26 -10.19 -2.19
N VAL A 712 -31.72 -9.06 -1.76
CA VAL A 712 -30.56 -8.97 -0.87
C VAL A 712 -31.09 -8.88 0.56
N PRO A 713 -30.89 -9.90 1.41
CA PRO A 713 -31.40 -9.90 2.78
C PRO A 713 -30.58 -8.96 3.69
N PRO A 714 -31.16 -8.54 4.83
CA PRO A 714 -30.39 -7.93 5.92
C PRO A 714 -29.28 -8.90 6.35
N GLY A 715 -28.01 -8.47 6.31
CA GLY A 715 -26.84 -9.33 6.53
C GLY A 715 -26.10 -9.75 5.25
N GLY A 716 -26.61 -9.39 4.07
CA GLY A 716 -25.84 -9.35 2.83
C GLY A 716 -25.80 -10.64 1.99
N GLY A 717 -26.38 -11.78 2.37
CA GLY A 717 -26.37 -12.98 1.50
C GLY A 717 -27.17 -12.80 0.20
N ALA A 718 -26.55 -12.31 -0.89
CA ALA A 718 -27.22 -12.04 -2.15
C ALA A 718 -27.24 -13.27 -3.07
N PRO A 719 -28.25 -13.41 -3.95
CA PRO A 719 -28.27 -14.46 -4.96
C PRO A 719 -27.04 -14.37 -5.88
N ALA A 720 -26.31 -15.47 -5.94
CA ALA A 720 -25.22 -15.67 -6.88
C ALA A 720 -25.67 -16.56 -8.03
N ASN A 721 -24.95 -16.49 -9.14
CA ASN A 721 -25.10 -17.39 -10.28
C ASN A 721 -26.49 -17.28 -10.96
N LEU A 722 -26.93 -16.05 -11.24
CA LEU A 722 -28.13 -15.81 -12.04
C LEU A 722 -27.86 -16.09 -13.53
N TYR A 723 -28.72 -16.84 -14.21
CA TYR A 723 -28.53 -17.22 -15.61
C TYR A 723 -29.51 -16.49 -16.54
N PHE A 724 -28.97 -15.87 -17.59
CA PHE A 724 -29.70 -15.16 -18.63
C PHE A 724 -29.42 -15.76 -20.01
N ALA A 725 -30.33 -16.63 -20.43
CA ALA A 725 -30.36 -17.29 -21.73
C ALA A 725 -31.00 -16.38 -22.78
N TYR A 726 -30.32 -16.18 -23.90
CA TYR A 726 -30.86 -15.47 -25.06
C TYR A 726 -30.73 -16.31 -26.32
N GLN A 727 -31.80 -16.37 -27.10
CA GLN A 727 -31.77 -16.96 -28.42
C GLN A 727 -31.62 -15.87 -29.46
N PHE A 728 -30.84 -16.16 -30.50
CA PHE A 728 -30.81 -15.30 -31.67
C PHE A 728 -32.16 -15.39 -32.40
N GLY A 729 -32.94 -14.32 -32.36
CA GLY A 729 -34.33 -14.24 -32.77
C GLY A 729 -34.61 -13.40 -34.02
N GLY A 730 -33.58 -12.87 -34.67
CA GLY A 730 -33.71 -12.04 -35.86
C GLY A 730 -33.12 -12.68 -37.13
N ASN A 731 -33.03 -11.86 -38.18
CA ASN A 731 -32.16 -12.14 -39.32
C ASN A 731 -30.79 -11.53 -38.98
N PRO A 732 -29.69 -12.32 -38.92
CA PRO A 732 -28.39 -11.81 -38.50
C PRO A 732 -27.77 -10.84 -39.49
N TRP A 733 -28.36 -10.73 -40.67
CA TRP A 733 -27.99 -9.80 -41.72
C TRP A 733 -28.82 -8.52 -41.72
N HIS A 734 -29.79 -8.36 -40.80
CA HIS A 734 -30.66 -7.19 -40.75
C HIS A 734 -30.36 -6.32 -39.53
N ASN A 735 -30.21 -5.02 -39.77
CA ASN A 735 -30.14 -4.04 -38.70
C ASN A 735 -31.56 -3.63 -38.28
N LEU A 736 -32.07 -4.21 -37.19
CA LEU A 736 -33.41 -3.91 -36.67
C LEU A 736 -33.56 -2.47 -36.16
N LEU A 737 -32.49 -1.84 -35.67
CA LEU A 737 -32.55 -0.48 -35.12
C LEU A 737 -32.56 0.58 -36.22
N ASP A 738 -31.75 0.39 -37.25
CA ASP A 738 -31.69 1.24 -38.43
C ASP A 738 -31.36 0.42 -39.67
N PRO A 739 -32.37 -0.08 -40.40
CA PRO A 739 -32.18 -0.98 -41.55
C PRO A 739 -31.24 -0.49 -42.63
N LEU A 740 -31.04 0.83 -42.74
CA LEU A 740 -30.23 1.45 -43.78
C LEU A 740 -28.75 1.63 -43.36
N ASN A 741 -28.45 1.46 -42.08
CA ASN A 741 -27.13 1.55 -41.48
C ASN A 741 -26.50 0.16 -41.45
N VAL A 742 -25.86 -0.22 -42.56
CA VAL A 742 -25.31 -1.55 -42.82
C VAL A 742 -24.04 -1.80 -42.00
N ASP A 743 -23.25 -0.75 -41.77
CA ASP A 743 -22.01 -0.84 -40.98
C ASP A 743 -22.22 -0.77 -39.47
N GLY A 744 -23.41 -0.36 -39.02
CA GLY A 744 -23.77 -0.27 -37.61
C GLY A 744 -23.19 0.94 -36.87
N MET A 745 -22.56 1.90 -37.55
CA MET A 745 -21.88 3.05 -36.93
C MET A 745 -22.78 4.26 -36.66
N GLY A 746 -24.10 4.13 -36.90
CA GLY A 746 -25.12 5.08 -36.44
C GLY A 746 -25.38 6.26 -37.38
N LYS A 747 -24.78 6.27 -38.58
CA LYS A 747 -25.06 7.24 -39.65
C LYS A 747 -25.24 6.51 -40.97
N ILE A 748 -26.32 6.82 -41.69
CA ILE A 748 -26.56 6.29 -43.04
C ILE A 748 -25.72 7.11 -44.03
N THR A 749 -24.75 6.47 -44.66
CA THR A 749 -23.81 7.07 -45.61
C THR A 749 -23.77 6.29 -46.92
N ALA A 750 -23.03 6.81 -47.90
CA ALA A 750 -22.77 6.07 -49.13
C ALA A 750 -21.93 4.80 -48.89
N PHE A 751 -21.24 4.69 -47.75
CA PHE A 751 -20.46 3.51 -47.39
C PHE A 751 -21.36 2.29 -47.14
N ASP A 752 -22.54 2.49 -46.53
CA ASP A 752 -23.52 1.42 -46.30
C ASP A 752 -23.98 0.76 -47.61
N ALA A 753 -24.28 1.58 -48.63
CA ALA A 753 -24.62 1.08 -49.96
C ALA A 753 -23.43 0.36 -50.62
N LEU A 754 -22.21 0.84 -50.41
CA LEU A 754 -20.99 0.26 -50.98
C LEU A 754 -20.69 -1.12 -50.39
N ILE A 755 -20.99 -1.36 -49.11
CA ILE A 755 -20.83 -2.67 -48.47
C ILE A 755 -21.69 -3.72 -49.19
N ILE A 756 -22.97 -3.42 -49.45
CA ILE A 756 -23.89 -4.31 -50.18
C ILE A 756 -23.42 -4.53 -51.61
N ILE A 757 -23.05 -3.46 -52.33
CA ILE A 757 -22.56 -3.57 -53.72
C ILE A 757 -21.29 -4.43 -53.78
N ASN A 758 -20.36 -4.26 -52.84
CA ASN A 758 -19.14 -5.06 -52.77
C ASN A 758 -19.45 -6.53 -52.48
N HIS A 759 -20.42 -6.82 -51.61
CA HIS A 759 -20.85 -8.19 -51.36
C HIS A 759 -21.44 -8.84 -52.62
N LEU A 760 -22.36 -8.15 -53.31
CA LEU A 760 -22.96 -8.64 -54.55
C LEU A 760 -21.93 -8.90 -55.65
N ASN A 761 -20.92 -8.03 -55.78
CA ASN A 761 -19.84 -8.19 -56.76
C ASN A 761 -18.90 -9.35 -56.42
N ARG A 762 -18.72 -9.66 -55.12
CA ARG A 762 -17.92 -10.81 -54.67
C ARG A 762 -18.67 -12.13 -54.79
N ASN A 763 -20.01 -12.11 -54.77
CA ASN A 763 -20.88 -13.28 -54.82
C ASN A 763 -21.83 -13.24 -56.03
N PRO A 764 -21.32 -13.18 -57.29
CA PRO A 764 -22.16 -13.01 -58.46
C PRO A 764 -23.14 -14.18 -58.64
N GLY A 765 -24.43 -13.86 -58.66
CA GLY A 765 -25.51 -14.83 -58.86
C GLY A 765 -25.96 -15.55 -57.59
N SER A 766 -25.35 -15.29 -56.43
CA SER A 766 -25.80 -15.79 -55.13
C SER A 766 -26.40 -14.65 -54.31
N THR A 767 -27.71 -14.69 -54.09
CA THR A 767 -28.43 -13.72 -53.25
C THR A 767 -28.74 -14.27 -51.86
N ALA A 768 -28.52 -15.57 -51.63
CA ALA A 768 -28.84 -16.21 -50.36
C ALA A 768 -27.82 -15.78 -49.30
N LEU A 769 -28.33 -15.36 -48.14
CA LEU A 769 -27.53 -15.01 -46.98
C LEU A 769 -27.53 -16.18 -45.99
N VAL A 770 -26.34 -16.66 -45.63
CA VAL A 770 -26.19 -17.80 -44.72
C VAL A 770 -26.05 -17.27 -43.29
N ALA A 771 -26.97 -17.63 -42.39
CA ALA A 771 -26.99 -17.09 -41.02
C ALA A 771 -25.66 -17.22 -40.26
N SER A 772 -24.89 -18.29 -40.50
CA SER A 772 -23.59 -18.54 -39.85
C SER A 772 -22.43 -17.66 -40.35
N GLU A 773 -22.59 -16.97 -41.48
CA GLU A 773 -21.55 -16.10 -42.05
C GLU A 773 -21.74 -14.63 -41.64
N ALA A 774 -22.82 -14.32 -40.93
CA ALA A 774 -23.13 -12.98 -40.47
C ALA A 774 -22.14 -12.51 -39.40
N THR A 775 -21.64 -11.30 -39.57
CA THR A 775 -20.73 -10.64 -38.61
C THR A 775 -21.35 -9.32 -38.17
N PRO A 776 -21.23 -8.92 -36.89
CA PRO A 776 -21.66 -7.60 -36.43
C PRO A 776 -21.06 -6.48 -37.32
N GLY A 777 -21.86 -5.48 -37.68
CA GLY A 777 -21.44 -4.39 -38.58
C GLY A 777 -21.40 -4.75 -40.07
N ASN A 778 -22.11 -5.79 -40.49
CA ASN A 778 -22.27 -6.19 -41.90
C ASN A 778 -23.72 -6.61 -42.20
N TYR A 779 -24.66 -5.70 -41.96
CA TYR A 779 -26.10 -5.94 -42.08
C TYR A 779 -26.58 -5.81 -43.54
N LEU A 780 -26.27 -6.81 -44.36
CA LEU A 780 -26.48 -6.80 -45.81
C LEU A 780 -27.93 -6.81 -46.27
N ASP A 781 -28.84 -7.26 -45.42
CA ASP A 781 -30.26 -7.41 -45.72
C ASP A 781 -31.04 -6.22 -45.17
N VAL A 782 -31.30 -5.24 -46.02
CA VAL A 782 -31.93 -3.97 -45.63
C VAL A 782 -33.45 -4.11 -45.59
N ASP A 783 -34.02 -5.02 -46.38
CA ASP A 783 -35.47 -5.22 -46.47
C ASP A 783 -36.02 -6.40 -45.65
N ASN A 784 -35.13 -7.10 -44.95
CA ASN A 784 -35.39 -8.21 -44.04
C ASN A 784 -36.05 -9.42 -44.70
N ASN A 785 -35.59 -9.80 -45.90
CA ASN A 785 -36.17 -10.91 -46.68
C ASN A 785 -35.28 -12.18 -46.75
N ASN A 786 -34.18 -12.21 -45.99
CA ASN A 786 -33.08 -13.17 -45.98
C ASN A 786 -32.23 -13.24 -47.27
N LEU A 787 -32.26 -12.20 -48.10
CA LEU A 787 -31.49 -12.11 -49.33
C LEU A 787 -30.70 -10.81 -49.39
N CYS A 788 -29.49 -10.86 -49.92
CA CYS A 788 -28.75 -9.68 -50.34
C CYS A 788 -28.96 -9.49 -51.84
N THR A 789 -29.62 -8.40 -52.20
CA THR A 789 -29.95 -8.07 -53.59
C THR A 789 -29.58 -6.62 -53.90
N ALA A 790 -29.62 -6.27 -55.19
CA ALA A 790 -29.48 -4.87 -55.59
C ALA A 790 -30.57 -3.96 -55.00
N PHE A 791 -31.70 -4.52 -54.54
CA PHE A 791 -32.78 -3.77 -53.93
C PHE A 791 -32.39 -3.21 -52.54
N ASP A 792 -31.55 -3.93 -51.80
CA ASP A 792 -31.03 -3.50 -50.50
C ASP A 792 -30.14 -2.26 -50.63
N ALA A 793 -29.19 -2.29 -51.58
CA ALA A 793 -28.37 -1.13 -51.93
C ALA A 793 -29.24 0.04 -52.45
N LEU A 794 -30.26 -0.26 -53.26
CA LEU A 794 -31.16 0.74 -53.81
C LEU A 794 -31.97 1.47 -52.75
N LYS A 795 -32.38 0.81 -51.65
CA LYS A 795 -33.07 1.45 -50.53
C LYS A 795 -32.21 2.52 -49.87
N ILE A 796 -30.93 2.23 -49.64
CA ILE A 796 -29.96 3.17 -49.06
C ILE A 796 -29.72 4.34 -50.02
N ILE A 797 -29.46 4.06 -51.30
CA ILE A 797 -29.26 5.08 -52.33
C ILE A 797 -30.48 6.00 -52.45
N ASN A 798 -31.69 5.44 -52.40
CA ASN A 798 -32.93 6.22 -52.43
C ASN A 798 -33.09 7.11 -51.20
N TRP A 799 -32.68 6.63 -50.02
CA TRP A 799 -32.68 7.45 -48.80
C TRP A 799 -31.67 8.60 -48.90
N LEU A 800 -30.44 8.33 -49.36
CA LEU A 800 -29.39 9.34 -49.55
C LEU A 800 -29.80 10.41 -50.57
N ASN A 801 -30.46 10.01 -51.66
CA ASN A 801 -30.96 10.94 -52.68
C ASN A 801 -32.13 11.80 -52.17
N LYS A 802 -32.92 11.29 -51.20
CA LYS A 802 -33.99 12.03 -50.53
C LYS A 802 -33.49 12.91 -49.39
N ASN A 803 -32.34 12.57 -48.81
CA ASN A 803 -31.67 13.29 -47.74
C ASN A 803 -30.26 13.72 -48.21
N PRO A 804 -30.16 14.55 -49.27
CA PRO A 804 -28.86 14.92 -49.81
C PRO A 804 -28.05 15.66 -48.75
N PRO A 805 -26.78 15.30 -48.53
CA PRO A 805 -25.94 16.00 -47.57
C PRO A 805 -25.72 17.44 -48.04
N GLY A 806 -26.29 18.42 -47.35
CA GLY A 806 -26.21 19.84 -47.69
C GLY A 806 -25.84 20.72 -46.49
N THR A 807 -24.63 21.28 -46.54
CA THR A 807 -24.09 22.60 -46.10
C THR A 807 -24.84 23.47 -45.03
N PRO A 808 -24.11 24.34 -44.27
CA PRO A 808 -24.20 24.56 -42.81
C PRO A 808 -25.35 25.44 -42.28
N TRP A 809 -25.80 25.09 -41.05
CA TRP A 809 -26.29 25.92 -39.89
C TRP A 809 -27.05 27.23 -40.23
N SER A 810 -28.31 27.51 -39.83
CA SER A 810 -29.00 27.45 -38.52
C SER A 810 -30.44 28.02 -38.66
N PRO A 811 -31.29 28.17 -37.60
CA PRO A 811 -31.30 27.59 -36.24
C PRO A 811 -32.65 26.92 -35.88
N GLY A 812 -32.63 25.91 -35.00
CA GLY A 812 -33.88 25.38 -34.45
C GLY A 812 -33.74 24.16 -33.54
N GLY A 813 -33.07 24.32 -32.39
CA GLY A 813 -33.35 23.52 -31.19
C GLY A 813 -32.57 22.23 -30.96
N GLY A 814 -31.81 22.20 -29.87
CA GLY A 814 -31.54 21.00 -29.08
C GLY A 814 -30.24 20.25 -29.34
N GLU A 815 -29.24 20.54 -28.50
CA GLU A 815 -28.21 19.64 -27.97
C GLU A 815 -27.30 18.85 -28.93
N SER A 816 -26.05 19.30 -29.03
CA SER A 816 -24.86 18.43 -28.91
C SER A 816 -23.57 19.26 -28.84
N THR A 817 -22.74 18.97 -27.83
CA THR A 817 -21.29 19.27 -27.83
C THR A 817 -20.54 18.20 -28.64
N PRO A 818 -19.32 18.51 -29.15
CA PRO A 818 -18.87 18.05 -30.46
C PRO A 818 -17.99 16.79 -30.43
N SER A 819 -17.99 16.04 -31.53
CA SER A 819 -16.96 15.04 -31.85
C SER A 819 -16.33 15.38 -33.21
N ILE A 820 -15.01 15.50 -33.25
CA ILE A 820 -14.20 15.77 -34.44
C ILE A 820 -13.78 14.44 -35.08
N VAL A 821 -13.70 14.45 -36.41
CA VAL A 821 -13.41 13.36 -37.36
C VAL A 821 -11.92 12.96 -37.39
N GLU A 822 -11.70 11.68 -37.69
CA GLU A 822 -10.45 10.91 -37.86
C GLU A 822 -9.27 11.59 -38.59
N THR A 823 -8.06 11.14 -38.24
CA THR A 823 -7.04 10.83 -39.24
C THR A 823 -6.38 9.49 -38.90
N VAL A 824 -6.48 8.55 -39.84
CA VAL A 824 -5.88 7.21 -39.80
C VAL A 824 -4.35 7.32 -39.73
N GLY A 825 -3.79 6.89 -38.60
CA GLY A 825 -2.39 6.54 -38.42
C GLY A 825 -2.35 5.20 -37.68
N THR A 826 -1.84 4.17 -38.33
CA THR A 826 -1.71 2.82 -37.79
C THR A 826 -0.78 2.81 -36.56
N SER A 827 -1.31 2.48 -35.39
CA SER A 827 -0.53 2.12 -34.20
C SER A 827 -1.29 1.13 -33.32
N ASP A 828 -0.64 0.01 -32.98
CA ASP A 828 -1.06 -1.03 -32.05
C ASP A 828 -1.67 -0.48 -30.75
N LEU A 829 -2.93 -0.81 -30.44
CA LEU A 829 -3.50 -0.71 -29.10
C LEU A 829 -4.46 -1.89 -28.86
N VAL A 830 -4.01 -2.82 -28.03
CA VAL A 830 -4.79 -3.90 -27.42
C VAL A 830 -5.58 -3.30 -26.24
N ALA A 831 -6.91 -3.43 -26.26
CA ALA A 831 -7.78 -3.00 -25.17
C ALA A 831 -7.76 -4.05 -24.04
N GLY A 832 -7.28 -3.65 -22.87
CA GLY A 832 -7.30 -4.42 -21.62
C GLY A 832 -8.48 -4.02 -20.74
N SER A 833 -9.12 -5.03 -20.17
CA SER A 833 -10.28 -5.01 -19.29
C SER A 833 -9.92 -4.82 -17.81
N ASN A 834 -10.89 -4.32 -17.04
CA ASN A 834 -11.12 -4.48 -15.60
C ASN A 834 -9.99 -4.14 -14.61
N GLY A 835 -10.11 -2.96 -14.00
CA GLY A 835 -9.39 -2.57 -12.80
C GLY A 835 -9.88 -3.33 -11.56
N ALA A 836 -9.19 -4.42 -11.24
CA ALA A 836 -8.95 -4.82 -9.87
C ALA A 836 -7.80 -3.97 -9.31
N GLY A 837 -7.85 -3.60 -8.03
CA GLY A 837 -6.79 -2.85 -7.35
C GLY A 837 -5.47 -3.60 -7.42
N GLY A 838 -4.59 -3.16 -8.32
CA GLY A 838 -3.20 -3.57 -8.39
C GLY A 838 -2.34 -2.40 -7.93
N GLY A 839 -1.60 -2.60 -6.83
CA GLY A 839 -0.58 -1.68 -6.36
C GLY A 839 0.41 -1.34 -7.47
N GLY A 840 0.87 -0.08 -7.47
CA GLY A 840 1.77 0.45 -8.49
C GLY A 840 2.97 -0.45 -8.73
N GLY A 841 3.08 -0.96 -9.95
CA GLY A 841 4.22 -1.73 -10.41
C GLY A 841 5.45 -0.84 -10.63
N GLY A 842 6.33 -0.80 -9.63
CA GLY A 842 7.75 -0.56 -9.83
C GLY A 842 8.47 -1.91 -10.00
N GLU A 843 9.47 -1.99 -10.88
CA GLU A 843 10.41 -3.11 -10.85
C GLU A 843 10.98 -3.21 -9.43
N ALA A 844 10.83 -4.38 -8.79
CA ALA A 844 11.31 -4.56 -7.43
C ALA A 844 12.83 -4.42 -7.41
N LEU A 845 13.31 -3.38 -6.73
CA LEU A 845 14.72 -3.13 -6.53
C LEU A 845 15.27 -4.17 -5.54
N ALA A 846 16.45 -4.73 -5.82
CA ALA A 846 17.17 -5.56 -4.85
C ALA A 846 17.35 -4.81 -3.53
N PRO A 847 17.38 -5.47 -2.35
CA PRO A 847 17.55 -4.79 -1.06
C PRO A 847 18.70 -3.78 -1.08
N ALA A 848 18.53 -2.63 -0.42
CA ALA A 848 19.60 -1.64 -0.32
C ALA A 848 20.86 -2.29 0.29
N GLN A 849 22.04 -1.90 -0.21
CA GLN A 849 23.32 -2.42 0.28
C GLN A 849 24.03 -1.42 1.21
N THR A 850 23.64 -0.15 1.17
CA THR A 850 24.20 0.93 2.01
C THR A 850 23.09 1.83 2.56
N ALA A 851 23.41 2.60 3.60
CA ALA A 851 22.51 3.62 4.15
C ALA A 851 22.08 4.65 3.08
N ASP A 852 23.01 5.12 2.25
CA ASP A 852 22.70 6.04 1.14
C ASP A 852 21.69 5.45 0.15
N GLU A 853 21.86 4.18 -0.23
CA GLU A 853 20.90 3.49 -1.11
C GLU A 853 19.55 3.31 -0.42
N TYR A 854 19.54 3.10 0.89
CA TYR A 854 18.34 2.96 1.70
C TYR A 854 17.58 4.28 1.80
N PHE A 855 18.22 5.37 2.23
CA PHE A 855 17.61 6.68 2.35
C PHE A 855 17.26 7.32 1.00
N ALA A 856 17.87 6.87 -0.11
CA ALA A 856 17.40 7.22 -1.43
C ALA A 856 16.02 6.62 -1.76
N ARG A 857 15.65 5.51 -1.12
CA ARG A 857 14.36 4.80 -1.30
C ARG A 857 13.33 5.16 -0.24
N PHE A 858 13.79 5.33 1.00
CA PHE A 858 12.98 5.66 2.18
C PHE A 858 13.52 6.92 2.85
N PRO A 859 13.27 8.10 2.27
CA PRO A 859 13.79 9.33 2.82
C PRO A 859 13.02 9.69 4.07
N LEU A 860 13.73 10.12 5.10
CA LEU A 860 13.15 10.48 6.40
C LEU A 860 12.20 11.66 6.24
N HIS A 861 10.99 11.53 6.77
CA HIS A 861 9.99 12.60 6.76
C HIS A 861 10.43 13.71 7.73
N GLY A 862 10.52 14.97 7.25
CA GLY A 862 10.65 16.15 8.11
C GLY A 862 12.01 16.87 8.20
N GLN A 863 13.01 16.59 7.36
CA GLN A 863 14.34 17.23 7.49
C GLN A 863 14.34 18.76 7.21
N PRO A 864 14.88 19.61 8.11
CA PRO A 864 15.64 20.78 7.73
C PRO A 864 17.03 20.35 7.21
N ASN A 865 17.43 20.83 6.04
CA ASN A 865 18.71 20.49 5.38
C ASN A 865 19.91 20.60 6.35
N ARG A 866 20.63 19.49 6.57
CA ARG A 866 21.99 19.52 7.14
C ARG A 866 22.98 19.75 5.99
N GLU A 867 23.57 20.94 5.91
CA GLU A 867 24.84 21.11 5.18
C GLU A 867 25.95 20.45 6.01
N ASP A 868 26.84 19.72 5.34
CA ASP A 868 27.97 18.98 5.92
C ASP A 868 28.79 19.83 6.91
N HIS A 869 28.60 19.60 8.20
CA HIS A 869 29.52 20.03 9.25
C HIS A 869 29.79 18.85 10.18
N HIS A 870 30.87 18.13 9.88
CA HIS A 870 31.59 17.32 10.85
C HIS A 870 32.25 18.27 11.86
N ASP A 871 31.56 18.59 12.94
CA ASP A 871 32.20 19.08 14.16
C ASP A 871 31.69 18.23 15.32
N HIS A 872 32.63 17.65 16.07
CA HIS A 872 32.37 16.93 17.31
C HIS A 872 31.58 17.84 18.25
N ILE A 873 30.43 17.37 18.71
CA ILE A 873 29.64 18.08 19.72
C ILE A 873 30.45 18.07 21.02
N HIS A 874 30.91 19.24 21.44
CA HIS A 874 31.51 19.42 22.75
C HIS A 874 30.40 19.40 23.82
N PRO A 875 30.64 18.78 25.00
CA PRO A 875 29.63 18.55 26.04
C PRO A 875 29.09 19.82 26.72
N GLU A 876 29.46 21.01 26.25
CA GLU A 876 29.09 22.30 26.84
C GLU A 876 27.88 22.95 26.15
N ASP A 877 27.48 22.46 24.96
CA ASP A 877 26.42 23.05 24.13
C ASP A 877 25.05 22.36 24.28
N LEU A 878 24.91 21.35 25.14
CA LEU A 878 23.64 20.63 25.40
C LEU A 878 22.85 21.14 26.61
N VAL A 879 23.23 22.28 27.21
CA VAL A 879 22.65 22.72 28.49
C VAL A 879 21.43 23.64 28.37
N ASP A 880 21.06 24.14 27.19
CA ASP A 880 19.89 25.04 27.07
C ASP A 880 19.05 24.78 25.81
N GLY A 881 18.06 23.88 25.92
CA GLY A 881 16.97 23.75 24.97
C GLY A 881 15.91 22.74 25.43
N PRO A 882 14.62 23.10 25.57
CA PRO A 882 13.58 22.14 25.90
C PRO A 882 13.09 21.49 24.60
N PHE A 883 13.70 20.39 24.19
CA PHE A 883 13.06 19.41 23.31
C PHE A 883 12.79 18.17 24.16
N VAL A 884 11.68 18.24 24.89
CA VAL A 884 11.15 17.11 25.67
C VAL A 884 10.08 16.47 24.82
N ASP A 885 10.42 15.31 24.25
CA ASP A 885 9.44 14.41 23.68
C ASP A 885 9.41 13.19 24.61
N GLN A 886 8.24 12.91 25.20
CA GLN A 886 8.09 11.89 26.25
C GLN A 886 8.19 10.50 25.62
N HIS A 887 9.39 9.90 25.68
CA HIS A 887 9.63 8.57 25.15
C HIS A 887 9.47 7.51 26.24
N PHE A 888 8.69 6.47 25.95
CA PHE A 888 8.29 5.42 26.90
C PHE A 888 9.31 4.26 26.88
N ALA A 889 10.28 4.27 27.78
CA ALA A 889 11.10 3.10 28.12
C ALA A 889 10.55 2.42 29.39
N ASP A 890 10.58 1.09 29.44
CA ASP A 890 10.20 0.28 30.61
C ASP A 890 11.46 -0.19 31.36
N GLU A 891 11.46 -0.18 32.70
CA GLU A 891 12.62 -0.48 33.56
C GLU A 891 12.56 -1.90 34.13
N HIS A 892 13.69 -2.50 34.54
CA HIS A 892 13.65 -3.63 35.48
C HIS A 892 14.54 -3.47 36.72
N ASP A 893 13.98 -3.95 37.84
CA ASP A 893 14.63 -4.32 39.12
C ASP A 893 14.89 -3.20 40.16
N HIS A 894 13.90 -2.99 41.05
CA HIS A 894 14.15 -2.48 42.40
C HIS A 894 14.26 -3.67 43.36
N ASP A 895 15.49 -4.08 43.69
CA ASP A 895 15.71 -5.04 44.76
C ASP A 895 15.12 -4.50 46.09
N HIS A 896 14.10 -5.19 46.58
CA HIS A 896 13.55 -5.01 47.92
C HIS A 896 14.52 -5.62 48.94
N ASP A 897 15.41 -4.79 49.48
CA ASP A 897 16.10 -5.11 50.73
C ASP A 897 15.09 -5.04 51.89
N ASP A 898 14.81 -6.21 52.45
CA ASP A 898 13.87 -6.46 53.53
C ASP A 898 14.47 -5.96 54.87
N HIS A 899 14.26 -4.68 55.20
CA HIS A 899 14.60 -4.12 56.52
C HIS A 899 13.41 -3.42 57.19
N LEU A 900 12.82 -4.16 58.13
CA LEU A 900 11.96 -3.70 59.22
C LEU A 900 12.57 -2.51 60.00
N ASN A 901 11.92 -1.34 59.99
CA ASN A 901 11.42 -0.58 61.16
C ASN A 901 11.31 0.94 60.96
N HIS A 902 10.20 1.51 61.47
CA HIS A 902 9.97 2.88 61.98
C HIS A 902 10.11 4.05 60.98
N ASP A 903 9.26 5.09 60.91
CA ASP A 903 8.20 5.63 61.75
C ASP A 903 7.23 6.46 60.88
N GLU A 904 5.99 6.61 61.35
CA GLU A 904 4.97 7.52 60.81
C GLU A 904 5.44 8.98 60.78
N LEU A 905 4.98 9.79 59.81
CA LEU A 905 4.18 11.01 60.05
C LEU A 905 3.66 11.64 58.72
N PRO A 906 2.49 12.31 58.71
CA PRO A 906 1.73 12.62 57.49
C PRO A 906 1.66 14.12 57.14
N PHE A 907 1.75 14.48 55.86
CA PHE A 907 1.30 15.77 55.30
C PHE A 907 1.00 15.55 53.80
N GLY A 908 -0.04 16.06 53.15
CA GLY A 908 -1.03 17.09 53.46
C GLY A 908 -1.49 17.64 52.11
N SER A 909 -2.75 17.46 51.75
CA SER A 909 -3.31 17.94 50.48
C SER A 909 -3.38 19.46 50.44
N ILE A 910 -2.99 20.07 49.32
CA ILE A 910 -3.33 21.47 49.02
C ILE A 910 -3.97 21.52 47.64
N ASN A 911 -5.22 21.96 47.68
CA ASN A 911 -6.10 22.30 46.58
C ASN A 911 -6.13 23.83 46.52
N THR A 912 -5.89 24.47 45.37
CA THR A 912 -6.32 25.86 45.14
C THR A 912 -6.62 26.13 43.66
N ASN A 913 -7.90 26.38 43.40
CA ASN A 913 -8.41 27.15 42.27
C ASN A 913 -8.07 28.65 42.43
N GLY A 914 -7.93 29.38 41.33
CA GLY A 914 -8.59 30.71 41.22
C GLY A 914 -7.87 31.91 40.57
N ILE A 915 -8.46 32.34 39.44
CA ILE A 915 -8.95 33.70 39.08
C ILE A 915 -8.03 34.85 38.56
N SER A 916 -8.58 35.50 37.52
CA SER A 916 -8.48 36.91 37.01
C SER A 916 -7.53 37.15 35.83
N GLU A 917 -8.03 37.42 34.61
CA GLU A 917 -8.72 38.64 34.10
C GLU A 917 -7.95 39.95 34.33
N PHE A 918 -7.33 40.46 33.26
CA PHE A 918 -7.05 41.89 33.09
C PHE A 918 -7.21 42.27 31.61
N ASN A 919 -8.25 43.06 31.33
CA ASN A 919 -8.35 43.93 30.17
C ASN A 919 -8.02 45.35 30.64
N LEU A 920 -7.54 46.22 29.74
CA LEU A 920 -7.99 47.61 29.50
C LEU A 920 -6.97 48.45 28.69
N PHE A 921 -7.47 48.93 27.54
CA PHE A 921 -7.30 50.26 26.89
C PHE A 921 -5.99 50.73 26.19
N SER A 922 -6.10 50.76 24.85
CA SER A 922 -6.00 51.91 23.91
C SER A 922 -4.87 52.95 24.00
N ASN A 923 -4.23 53.22 22.86
CA ASN A 923 -4.33 54.53 22.17
C ASN A 923 -3.80 54.53 20.73
N GLU A 924 -4.49 55.32 19.90
CA GLU A 924 -4.21 55.72 18.52
C GLU A 924 -2.93 56.57 18.41
N ASN A 925 -2.24 56.59 17.25
CA ASN A 925 -2.50 57.56 16.16
C ASN A 925 -1.35 57.62 15.11
N SER A 926 -1.77 57.91 13.87
CA SER A 926 -1.11 58.28 12.61
C SER A 926 0.42 58.46 12.50
N LEU A 927 0.98 58.08 11.33
CA LEU A 927 1.71 59.00 10.43
C LEU A 927 1.85 58.42 9.01
N THR A 928 1.57 59.27 8.03
CA THR A 928 1.58 59.09 6.57
C THR A 928 2.84 59.65 5.92
N SER A 929 3.38 58.99 4.88
CA SER A 929 4.09 59.56 3.70
C SER A 929 4.66 58.39 2.88
N ASP A 930 4.24 58.05 1.66
CA ASP A 930 4.23 58.75 0.37
C ASP A 930 5.59 58.72 -0.39
N SER A 931 5.50 58.62 -1.73
CA SER A 931 6.47 58.45 -2.83
C SER A 931 6.95 57.01 -3.11
N SER A 932 6.51 56.31 -4.16
CA SER A 932 6.52 56.54 -5.62
C SER A 932 7.90 56.34 -6.28
N GLU A 933 8.06 55.23 -7.03
CA GLU A 933 8.57 55.30 -8.40
C GLU A 933 8.25 53.99 -9.16
N SER A 934 7.65 54.20 -10.32
CA SER A 934 7.20 53.25 -11.33
C SER A 934 8.33 52.90 -12.29
N GLU A 935 8.37 51.67 -12.78
CA GLU A 935 8.63 51.42 -14.20
C GLU A 935 7.93 50.14 -14.66
N ASP A 936 7.29 50.28 -15.81
CA ASP A 936 6.25 49.45 -16.40
C ASP A 936 6.83 48.42 -17.39
N ASP A 937 6.10 47.31 -17.51
CA ASP A 937 5.87 46.51 -18.71
C ASP A 937 6.99 45.80 -19.51
N GLY A 938 6.87 44.47 -19.52
CA GLY A 938 6.56 43.75 -20.77
C GLY A 938 7.53 42.64 -21.19
N LEU A 939 7.01 41.41 -21.33
CA LEU A 939 7.29 40.35 -22.35
C LEU A 939 6.86 38.97 -21.79
N VAL A 940 5.60 38.56 -21.94
CA VAL A 940 5.04 37.71 -23.03
C VAL A 940 5.55 36.26 -23.05
N ASN A 941 4.61 35.35 -22.79
CA ASN A 941 4.64 33.89 -22.98
C ASN A 941 5.26 33.44 -24.32
N LEU A 942 6.06 32.37 -24.29
CA LEU A 942 6.43 31.61 -25.49
C LEU A 942 6.28 30.10 -25.24
N ALA A 943 5.18 29.56 -25.78
CA ALA A 943 4.96 28.14 -25.94
C ALA A 943 5.91 27.58 -27.02
N LEU A 944 6.61 26.48 -26.71
CA LEU A 944 7.52 25.79 -27.62
C LEU A 944 6.75 24.74 -28.42
N THR A 945 6.50 25.02 -29.70
CA THR A 945 6.19 24.00 -30.71
C THR A 945 7.45 23.62 -31.49
N SER A 946 7.72 22.33 -31.60
CA SER A 946 8.90 21.72 -32.22
C SER A 946 8.99 21.97 -33.73
N THR A 947 9.98 22.76 -34.17
CA THR A 947 10.58 22.64 -35.52
C THR A 947 12.07 22.99 -35.47
N THR A 948 12.87 22.32 -36.28
CA THR A 948 14.35 22.31 -36.34
C THR A 948 15.01 23.64 -36.78
N SER A 949 14.26 24.74 -36.84
CA SER A 949 14.78 26.09 -37.16
C SER A 949 15.04 26.97 -35.93
N GLY A 950 14.64 26.54 -34.72
CA GLY A 950 14.81 27.32 -33.48
C GLY A 950 16.23 27.36 -32.91
N VAL A 951 17.03 26.32 -33.15
CA VAL A 951 18.36 26.14 -32.51
C VAL A 951 19.40 27.13 -33.05
N SER A 952 19.30 27.53 -34.32
CA SER A 952 20.22 28.48 -34.94
C SER A 952 20.06 29.90 -34.38
N SER A 953 18.84 30.31 -34.01
CA SER A 953 18.55 31.64 -33.46
C SER A 953 19.00 31.81 -32.01
N LEU A 954 19.05 30.71 -31.24
CA LEU A 954 19.55 30.66 -29.87
C LEU A 954 21.09 30.77 -29.84
N LEU A 955 21.76 30.16 -30.81
CA LEU A 955 23.22 30.19 -31.00
C LEU A 955 23.77 31.59 -31.33
N GLU A 956 23.03 32.38 -32.10
CA GLU A 956 23.39 33.77 -32.43
C GLU A 956 23.21 34.72 -31.23
N ARG A 957 22.21 34.45 -30.37
CA ARG A 957 21.92 35.25 -29.15
C ARG A 957 22.82 34.91 -27.95
N LEU A 958 23.30 33.68 -27.82
CA LEU A 958 24.28 33.31 -26.79
C LEU A 958 25.70 33.83 -27.11
N ARG A 959 26.01 34.11 -28.38
CA ARG A 959 27.30 34.71 -28.80
C ARG A 959 27.41 36.20 -28.50
N THR A 960 26.31 36.90 -28.22
CA THR A 960 26.27 38.36 -28.06
C THR A 960 26.22 38.84 -26.60
N LEU A 961 26.15 37.94 -25.61
CA LEU A 961 26.28 38.28 -24.19
C LEU A 961 27.76 38.52 -23.82
N ARG A 962 28.21 39.78 -23.93
CA ARG A 962 29.45 40.27 -23.30
C ARG A 962 29.19 40.47 -21.80
N LEU A 963 29.82 39.64 -20.96
CA LEU A 963 30.13 40.05 -19.59
C LEU A 963 31.43 40.85 -19.63
N SER A 964 31.39 42.10 -19.15
CA SER A 964 32.58 42.94 -18.99
C SER A 964 33.56 42.25 -18.05
N ARG A 965 34.80 42.16 -18.51
CA ARG A 965 35.94 41.79 -17.70
C ARG A 965 36.15 42.91 -16.68
N ASP A 966 36.40 42.52 -15.42
CA ASP A 966 36.67 43.35 -14.25
C ASP A 966 35.47 43.48 -13.30
N ASP A 967 35.25 42.43 -12.49
CA ASP A 967 34.86 42.51 -11.08
C ASP A 967 35.13 41.15 -10.42
N ASP A 968 35.97 41.13 -9.39
CA ASP A 968 36.57 39.96 -8.75
C ASP A 968 35.68 39.30 -7.66
N ASP A 969 34.36 39.50 -7.67
CA ASP A 969 33.42 38.86 -6.74
C ASP A 969 32.33 38.05 -7.48
N ALA A 970 32.66 36.81 -7.84
CA ALA A 970 31.77 35.92 -8.59
C ALA A 970 30.86 35.06 -7.67
N THR A 971 29.56 35.35 -7.69
CA THR A 971 28.48 34.55 -7.07
C THR A 971 28.45 33.09 -7.58
N PRO A 972 27.86 32.13 -6.83
CA PRO A 972 27.79 30.70 -7.20
C PRO A 972 27.18 30.41 -8.58
N ILE A 973 26.36 31.33 -9.09
CA ILE A 973 25.69 31.24 -10.39
C ILE A 973 26.68 31.42 -11.55
N ALA A 974 27.69 32.28 -11.41
CA ALA A 974 28.70 32.51 -12.45
C ALA A 974 29.59 31.26 -12.67
N ARG A 975 29.94 30.54 -11.59
CA ARG A 975 30.66 29.26 -11.67
C ARG A 975 29.84 28.15 -12.33
N LYS A 976 28.52 28.09 -12.08
CA LYS A 976 27.63 27.15 -12.77
C LYS A 976 27.52 27.45 -14.26
N ILE A 977 27.34 28.72 -14.66
CA ILE A 977 27.27 29.08 -16.09
C ILE A 977 28.57 28.74 -16.83
N GLN A 978 29.72 28.92 -16.20
CA GLN A 978 31.02 28.60 -16.80
C GLN A 978 31.23 27.07 -16.94
N SER A 979 30.79 26.27 -15.96
CA SER A 979 30.79 24.81 -16.02
C SER A 979 29.93 24.26 -17.17
N TRP A 980 28.75 24.84 -17.38
CA TRP A 980 27.84 24.44 -18.45
C TRP A 980 28.39 24.80 -19.84
N ARG A 981 29.08 25.94 -19.95
CA ARG A 981 29.75 26.37 -21.18
C ARG A 981 30.86 25.41 -21.58
N THR A 982 31.71 24.99 -20.64
CA THR A 982 32.80 24.04 -20.89
C THR A 982 32.28 22.66 -21.31
N ARG A 983 31.22 22.15 -20.66
CA ARG A 983 30.61 20.86 -21.04
C ARG A 983 29.96 20.89 -22.41
N PHE A 984 29.38 22.03 -22.80
CA PHE A 984 28.75 22.19 -24.12
C PHE A 984 29.77 22.36 -25.25
N GLU A 985 30.89 23.04 -25.00
CA GLU A 985 32.01 23.15 -25.96
C GLU A 985 32.69 21.78 -26.21
N GLN A 986 32.86 20.95 -25.17
CA GLN A 986 33.35 19.58 -25.32
C GLN A 986 32.40 18.68 -26.13
N LEU A 987 31.09 18.90 -26.03
CA LEU A 987 30.09 18.17 -26.80
C LEU A 987 30.13 18.56 -28.29
N LEU A 988 30.40 19.84 -28.59
CA LEU A 988 30.53 20.36 -29.96
C LEU A 988 31.80 19.85 -30.66
N GLU A 989 32.91 19.72 -29.94
CA GLU A 989 34.15 19.14 -30.48
C GLU A 989 33.97 17.65 -30.84
N ALA A 990 33.24 16.89 -30.01
CA ALA A 990 32.93 15.48 -30.25
C ALA A 990 32.01 15.25 -31.47
N ILE A 991 31.13 16.20 -31.77
CA ILE A 991 30.18 16.10 -32.90
C ILE A 991 30.83 16.55 -34.22
N SER A 992 31.87 17.40 -34.18
CA SER A 992 32.55 17.90 -35.38
C SER A 992 33.63 16.94 -35.95
N GLY A 993 34.08 15.96 -35.18
CA GLY A 993 35.12 15.00 -35.60
C GLY A 993 34.65 13.89 -36.56
N ASP A 994 33.34 13.70 -36.74
CA ASP A 994 32.78 12.56 -37.47
C ASP A 994 32.22 12.89 -38.87
N GLN A 995 32.39 14.13 -39.36
CA GLN A 995 31.88 14.58 -40.67
C GLN A 995 32.92 14.65 -41.80
N ASP A 996 34.22 14.48 -41.54
CA ASP A 996 35.29 14.64 -42.55
C ASP A 996 35.79 13.33 -43.21
N GLN A 997 35.12 12.19 -43.01
CA GLN A 997 35.57 10.87 -43.55
C GLN A 997 34.66 10.26 -44.64
N LEU A 998 33.66 10.97 -45.17
CA LEU A 998 32.68 10.40 -46.13
C LEU A 998 32.58 11.13 -47.49
N ALA A 999 33.69 11.66 -48.00
CA ALA A 999 33.78 12.20 -49.35
C ALA A 999 35.00 11.68 -50.12
N ASN A 1000 34.94 10.43 -50.61
CA ASN A 1000 35.63 9.97 -51.84
C ASN A 1000 35.21 8.53 -52.23
N LEU A 1001 34.20 8.46 -53.12
CA LEU A 1001 33.92 7.56 -54.28
C LEU A 1001 34.85 6.36 -54.58
N PRO A 1002 34.52 5.42 -55.52
CA PRO A 1002 33.23 4.84 -55.98
C PRO A 1002 33.29 3.30 -56.29
N GLY A 1003 32.15 2.70 -56.66
CA GLY A 1003 32.08 1.70 -57.75
C GLY A 1003 31.88 0.22 -57.42
N GLU A 1004 30.64 -0.26 -57.57
CA GLU A 1004 30.27 -1.66 -57.90
C GLU A 1004 31.00 -2.18 -59.17
N PRO A 1005 31.15 -3.52 -59.45
CA PRO A 1005 30.02 -4.46 -59.44
C PRO A 1005 30.28 -5.98 -59.20
N SER A 1006 29.16 -6.70 -59.15
CA SER A 1006 28.89 -8.03 -59.73
C SER A 1006 29.12 -9.31 -58.93
N THR A 1007 27.99 -9.90 -58.52
CA THR A 1007 27.52 -11.28 -58.76
C THR A 1007 28.45 -12.47 -58.50
N GLN A 1008 28.03 -13.42 -57.64
CA GLN A 1008 27.40 -14.69 -58.05
C GLN A 1008 27.37 -15.74 -56.90
N ASN A 1009 26.17 -16.32 -56.74
CA ASN A 1009 25.85 -17.74 -56.56
C ASN A 1009 26.37 -18.60 -55.37
N GLN A 1010 25.37 -19.35 -54.86
CA GLN A 1010 25.41 -20.73 -54.35
C GLN A 1010 26.06 -20.94 -52.97
N SER A 1011 25.64 -21.88 -52.12
CA SER A 1011 24.48 -22.76 -51.94
C SER A 1011 24.86 -23.67 -50.76
N ALA A 1012 23.89 -24.10 -49.94
CA ALA A 1012 24.01 -25.08 -48.86
C ALA A 1012 24.88 -24.63 -47.65
N SER A 1013 24.49 -24.83 -46.39
CA SER A 1013 23.56 -25.76 -45.75
C SER A 1013 23.02 -25.14 -44.46
#